data_AF-G6EKN2-F1
#
_entry.id   AF-G6EKN2-F1
#
_cell.length_a   1.000
_cell.length_b   1.000
_cell.length_c   1.000
_cell.angle_alpha   90.00
_cell.angle_beta   90.00
_cell.angle_gamma   90.00
#
_symmetry.space_group_name_H-M   'P 1'
#
loop_
_entity.id
_entity.type
_entity.pdbx_description
1 polymer ?
#
loop_
_entity_poly.entity_id
_entity_poly.type
_entity_poly.pdbx_seq_one_letter_code
_entity_poly.pdbx_strand_id
1 'polypeptide(L)'
;MIYVSEAGAVRTMKLSMAELGQAETHGKRQDPSSQRRAIHPGRQPKTSTGLNLRSLYNAHIRGAFVGKTGTKAIHMIVQFPKALVPAENDDEMLREARAFACSVFGEDAIFADRLDRDEKSQHVVDLFIAPRYQKVTKHTCKTAISTSKHLQELAVAKGHWRPDSKSTASLRAQGQALQTAWHHHLTEVMGLPAVRGKKKMTFGSDWKTPEQLALEEAHRDIGKVAEIYRRNGFEFAEDDRTKPVGVKAEFENEFRRLSMSGDHLFEVVRAFAIRNAELAKENEKKLRRAQSLEDAAQLLKRNFDLKVKEVEQQSAQLRERIVELNASLQETVKIRREAEARLLLVADRENAARDKHADLDGREIRVFAREVNLEESERKLKCDREVVTSTLTDAFNIRDAVLEREKEVKKKADLQQARFDLVAEAIDPHSKVRMVIVGDGIAFEGASQEQENLARWKEWTPVPPGVYAMARQVSVMREAMRELDSREEQLRNDSQLLSNNQHQYADSKAALEARNIELAKRETEVREESQHLRKMIAQAELREGEAISSIQKSNDFIRVATAQFNLVAKALDPESNLTLHLTENGSINFDGIKDERERQTIRSNWSSLFKGLQSIAANFQTLNRAVARAISFEEAWKDIPDTEQSAAVKKALKARQEMSEEDSWAQTMAYYQKGMGRSR
;
A
#
# COMPACT_ATOMS: atom_id res chain seq x y z
N MET A 1 4.20 52.27 7.60
CA MET A 1 4.32 51.37 6.44
C MET A 1 3.78 50.01 6.87
N ILE A 2 2.59 49.60 6.40
CA ILE A 2 2.01 48.30 6.77
C ILE A 2 2.71 47.26 5.91
N TYR A 3 3.63 46.48 6.49
CA TYR A 3 4.26 45.38 5.79
C TYR A 3 3.22 44.28 5.56
N VAL A 4 2.76 44.15 4.33
CA VAL A 4 1.94 43.01 3.91
C VAL A 4 2.84 41.79 3.95
N SER A 5 2.72 40.99 5.01
CA SER A 5 3.47 39.75 5.14
C SER A 5 2.72 38.64 4.41
N GLU A 6 3.26 38.20 3.28
CA GLU A 6 2.78 37.01 2.58
C GLU A 6 3.73 35.84 2.75
N ALA A 7 3.17 34.63 2.77
CA ALA A 7 3.92 33.40 2.84
C ALA A 7 4.16 32.84 1.43
N GLY A 8 5.40 32.44 1.16
CA GLY A 8 5.70 31.54 0.05
C GLY A 8 5.29 30.10 0.40
N ALA A 9 5.20 29.24 -0.60
CA ALA A 9 4.93 27.83 -0.39
C ALA A 9 5.79 26.94 -1.29
N VAL A 10 6.19 25.78 -0.76
CA VAL A 10 6.87 24.73 -1.52
C VAL A 10 6.22 23.37 -1.30
N ARG A 11 6.07 22.60 -2.36
CA ARG A 11 5.58 21.22 -2.28
C ARG A 11 6.37 20.30 -3.19
N THR A 12 6.38 19.02 -2.86
CA THR A 12 6.99 17.98 -3.67
C THR A 12 6.00 16.87 -3.94
N MET A 13 5.94 16.42 -5.19
CA MET A 13 5.23 15.21 -5.60
C MET A 13 6.24 14.22 -6.17
N LYS A 14 6.04 12.94 -5.88
CA LYS A 14 6.84 11.87 -6.47
C LYS A 14 6.21 11.48 -7.80
N LEU A 15 7.01 11.48 -8.87
CA LEU A 15 6.54 11.14 -10.22
C LEU A 15 7.11 9.80 -10.69
N SER A 16 6.27 9.00 -11.31
CA SER A 16 6.60 7.88 -12.19
C SER A 16 6.92 8.35 -13.62
N MET A 17 7.35 7.43 -14.48
CA MET A 17 7.58 7.75 -15.90
C MET A 17 6.30 8.18 -16.64
N ALA A 18 5.15 7.60 -16.27
CA ALA A 18 3.87 7.96 -16.87
C ALA A 18 3.46 9.39 -16.46
N GLU A 19 3.61 9.72 -15.18
CA GLU A 19 3.31 11.06 -14.67
C GLU A 19 4.29 12.13 -15.21
N LEU A 20 5.56 11.76 -15.43
CA LEU A 20 6.50 12.63 -16.16
C LEU A 20 6.03 12.90 -17.59
N GLY A 21 5.49 11.90 -18.28
CA GLY A 21 4.88 12.06 -19.60
C GLY A 21 3.67 13.00 -19.56
N GLN A 22 2.82 12.90 -18.53
CA GLN A 22 1.68 13.81 -18.36
C GLN A 22 2.14 15.25 -18.07
N ALA A 23 3.13 15.44 -17.19
CA ALA A 23 3.70 16.75 -16.89
C ALA A 23 4.37 17.40 -18.10
N GLU A 24 4.98 16.58 -18.97
CA GLU A 24 5.56 17.00 -20.25
C GLU A 24 4.47 17.49 -21.21
N THR A 25 3.42 16.69 -21.43
CA THR A 25 2.26 17.07 -22.24
C THR A 25 1.61 18.36 -21.71
N HIS A 26 1.53 18.50 -20.38
CA HIS A 26 0.98 19.67 -19.71
C HIS A 26 1.81 20.94 -19.92
N GLY A 27 3.13 20.84 -19.77
CA GLY A 27 4.03 21.96 -20.03
C GLY A 27 4.06 22.39 -21.49
N LYS A 28 3.85 21.44 -22.40
CA LYS A 28 3.76 21.71 -23.85
C LYS A 28 2.39 22.21 -24.30
N ARG A 29 1.42 22.36 -23.38
CA ARG A 29 0.03 22.74 -23.70
C ARG A 29 -0.66 21.78 -24.67
N GLN A 30 -0.32 20.49 -24.58
CA GLN A 30 -0.86 19.45 -25.45
C GLN A 30 -2.08 18.74 -24.86
N ASP A 31 -2.36 18.91 -23.57
CA ASP A 31 -3.56 18.36 -22.94
C ASP A 31 -4.70 19.40 -22.85
N PRO A 32 -5.97 18.98 -22.87
CA PRO A 32 -7.09 19.92 -22.84
C PRO A 32 -7.17 20.79 -21.57
N SER A 33 -6.63 20.33 -20.44
CA SER A 33 -6.68 21.10 -19.19
C SER A 33 -5.67 22.24 -19.17
N SER A 34 -4.45 22.02 -19.67
CA SER A 34 -3.45 23.10 -19.81
C SER A 34 -3.88 24.15 -20.82
N GLN A 35 -4.51 23.74 -21.93
CA GLN A 35 -5.05 24.67 -22.93
C GLN A 35 -6.12 25.61 -22.34
N ARG A 36 -6.99 25.10 -21.45
CA ARG A 36 -8.01 25.93 -20.78
C ARG A 36 -7.43 26.91 -19.75
N ARG A 37 -6.25 26.63 -19.20
CA ARG A 37 -5.60 27.48 -18.19
C ARG A 37 -4.79 28.63 -18.79
N ALA A 38 -4.48 28.57 -20.08
CA ALA A 38 -3.76 29.63 -20.79
C ALA A 38 -4.67 30.86 -20.96
N ILE A 39 -4.38 31.91 -20.20
CA ILE A 39 -5.08 33.22 -20.24
C ILE A 39 -4.34 34.20 -21.16
N HIS A 40 -3.02 34.06 -21.28
CA HIS A 40 -2.21 34.90 -22.16
C HIS A 40 -1.69 34.09 -23.35
N PRO A 41 -2.53 33.88 -24.38
CA PRO A 41 -2.11 33.14 -25.57
C PRO A 41 -0.88 33.81 -26.20
N GLY A 42 0.13 33.01 -26.54
CA GLY A 42 1.37 33.47 -27.15
C GLY A 42 2.55 33.68 -26.18
N ARG A 43 2.32 33.69 -24.86
CA ARG A 43 3.43 33.68 -23.89
C ARG A 43 3.89 32.25 -23.67
N GLN A 44 5.07 31.89 -24.16
CA GLN A 44 5.61 30.55 -23.92
C GLN A 44 6.12 30.41 -22.48
N PRO A 45 6.03 29.21 -21.89
CA PRO A 45 6.66 28.91 -20.60
C PRO A 45 8.16 29.21 -20.66
N LYS A 46 8.68 29.79 -19.58
CA LYS A 46 10.12 30.03 -19.44
C LYS A 46 10.78 28.79 -18.86
N THR A 47 11.89 28.38 -19.45
CA THR A 47 12.67 27.22 -19.02
C THR A 47 14.13 27.44 -19.38
N SER A 48 15.05 26.94 -18.55
CA SER A 48 16.49 26.96 -18.85
C SER A 48 16.98 25.65 -19.46
N THR A 49 16.14 24.61 -19.45
CA THR A 49 16.51 23.22 -19.79
C THR A 49 15.68 22.64 -20.93
N GLY A 50 14.42 23.08 -21.07
CA GLY A 50 13.48 22.63 -22.08
C GLY A 50 12.29 21.85 -21.52
N LEU A 51 11.34 21.51 -22.40
CA LEU A 51 10.06 20.91 -22.02
C LEU A 51 9.99 19.39 -22.24
N ASN A 52 11.01 18.76 -22.83
CA ASN A 52 11.03 17.33 -23.14
C ASN A 52 11.43 16.49 -21.91
N LEU A 53 10.58 16.47 -20.88
CA LEU A 53 10.93 15.96 -19.54
C LEU A 53 11.45 14.52 -19.54
N ARG A 54 10.86 13.60 -20.33
CA ARG A 54 11.33 12.20 -20.34
C ARG A 54 12.74 12.06 -20.92
N SER A 55 13.03 12.79 -22.00
CA SER A 55 14.36 12.80 -22.62
C SER A 55 15.39 13.44 -21.71
N LEU A 56 15.05 14.57 -21.07
CA LEU A 56 15.89 15.25 -20.10
C LEU A 56 16.19 14.37 -18.88
N TYR A 57 15.17 13.68 -18.35
CA TYR A 57 15.35 12.72 -17.26
C TYR A 57 16.32 11.60 -17.65
N ASN A 58 16.11 10.96 -18.82
CA ASN A 58 16.96 9.87 -19.28
C ASN A 58 18.43 10.30 -19.49
N ALA A 59 18.64 11.53 -19.99
CA ALA A 59 19.97 12.11 -20.10
C ALA A 59 20.60 12.33 -18.71
N HIS A 60 19.82 12.87 -17.76
CA HIS A 60 20.26 13.18 -16.41
C HIS A 60 20.68 11.95 -15.59
N ILE A 61 19.93 10.86 -15.69
CA ILE A 61 20.23 9.64 -14.91
C ILE A 61 21.33 8.77 -15.54
N ARG A 62 21.90 9.18 -16.68
CA ARG A 62 22.93 8.40 -17.37
C ARG A 62 24.12 8.12 -16.44
N GLY A 63 24.47 6.85 -16.31
CA GLY A 63 25.56 6.39 -15.43
C GLY A 63 25.21 6.38 -13.93
N ALA A 64 24.00 6.77 -13.53
CA ALA A 64 23.54 6.66 -12.15
C ALA A 64 22.71 5.39 -11.93
N PHE A 65 22.88 4.77 -10.77
CA PHE A 65 22.02 3.67 -10.34
C PHE A 65 20.63 4.20 -9.93
N VAL A 66 19.58 3.73 -10.62
CA VAL A 66 18.19 4.04 -10.29
C VAL A 66 17.51 2.80 -9.72
N GLY A 67 16.85 2.95 -8.57
CA GLY A 67 16.10 1.86 -7.96
C GLY A 67 14.95 1.35 -8.84
N LYS A 68 14.55 0.09 -8.62
CA LYS A 68 13.40 -0.55 -9.30
C LYS A 68 12.04 0.05 -8.91
N THR A 69 12.00 1.03 -8.01
CA THR A 69 10.77 1.68 -7.56
C THR A 69 10.02 2.35 -8.70
N GLY A 70 8.69 2.42 -8.60
CA GLY A 70 7.84 3.12 -9.57
C GLY A 70 8.13 4.63 -9.64
N THR A 71 8.53 5.24 -8.52
CA THR A 71 8.96 6.65 -8.48
C THR A 71 10.33 6.84 -9.12
N LYS A 72 10.43 7.82 -10.00
CA LYS A 72 11.62 8.18 -10.80
C LYS A 72 12.15 9.58 -10.51
N ALA A 73 11.26 10.55 -10.30
CA ALA A 73 11.61 11.95 -10.11
C ALA A 73 10.75 12.59 -9.00
N ILE A 74 11.13 13.81 -8.61
CA ILE A 74 10.35 14.71 -7.75
C ILE A 74 9.92 15.89 -8.60
N HIS A 75 8.63 16.20 -8.60
CA HIS A 75 8.10 17.47 -9.08
C HIS A 75 7.94 18.41 -7.89
N MET A 76 8.83 19.37 -7.80
CA MET A 76 8.80 20.41 -6.79
C MET A 76 8.11 21.65 -7.36
N ILE A 77 7.06 22.11 -6.68
CA ILE A 77 6.35 23.33 -7.04
C ILE A 77 6.69 24.39 -6.00
N VAL A 78 7.27 25.49 -6.45
CA VAL A 78 7.66 26.64 -5.64
C VAL A 78 6.73 27.81 -5.99
N GLN A 79 6.03 28.32 -5.00
CA GLN A 79 5.16 29.49 -5.10
C GLN A 79 5.82 30.65 -4.36
N PHE A 80 6.13 31.71 -5.10
CA PHE A 80 6.60 32.97 -4.52
C PHE A 80 5.44 33.78 -3.93
N PRO A 81 5.67 34.59 -2.88
CA PRO A 81 4.67 35.49 -2.32
C PRO A 81 4.36 36.61 -3.32
N LYS A 82 3.10 36.72 -3.75
CA LYS A 82 2.68 37.59 -4.87
C LYS A 82 2.80 39.07 -4.54
N ALA A 83 2.62 39.44 -3.27
CA ALA A 83 2.77 40.82 -2.82
C ALA A 83 4.23 41.27 -2.69
N LEU A 84 5.18 40.33 -2.64
CA LEU A 84 6.60 40.62 -2.38
C LEU A 84 7.49 40.47 -3.61
N VAL A 85 7.11 39.62 -4.55
CA VAL A 85 7.87 39.35 -5.78
C VAL A 85 6.99 39.68 -6.98
N PRO A 86 7.35 40.67 -7.81
CA PRO A 86 6.62 40.98 -9.04
C PRO A 86 6.61 39.82 -10.03
N ALA A 87 5.52 39.66 -10.78
CA ALA A 87 5.37 38.59 -11.77
C ALA A 87 6.36 38.71 -12.94
N GLU A 88 6.83 39.93 -13.20
CA GLU A 88 7.76 40.28 -14.27
C GLU A 88 9.18 39.78 -14.01
N ASN A 89 9.53 39.48 -12.75
CA ASN A 89 10.85 39.00 -12.35
C ASN A 89 11.01 37.49 -12.59
N ASP A 90 10.68 37.04 -13.80
CA ASP A 90 10.65 35.62 -14.16
C ASP A 90 12.04 34.95 -14.14
N ASP A 91 13.09 35.65 -14.59
CA ASP A 91 14.48 35.17 -14.50
C ASP A 91 14.94 34.97 -13.05
N GLU A 92 14.61 35.95 -12.20
CA GLU A 92 14.98 35.92 -10.79
C GLU A 92 14.22 34.80 -10.06
N MET A 93 12.91 34.67 -10.27
CA MET A 93 12.13 33.57 -9.70
C MET A 93 12.67 32.20 -10.11
N LEU A 94 12.99 32.01 -11.39
CA LEU A 94 13.54 30.74 -11.88
C LEU A 94 14.92 30.47 -11.27
N ARG A 95 15.80 31.48 -11.23
CA ARG A 95 17.14 31.39 -10.62
C ARG A 95 17.07 31.03 -9.14
N GLU A 96 16.26 31.75 -8.36
CA GLU A 96 16.13 31.56 -6.92
C GLU A 96 15.47 30.21 -6.57
N ALA A 97 14.47 29.78 -7.34
CA ALA A 97 13.88 28.46 -7.17
C ALA A 97 14.91 27.35 -7.43
N ARG A 98 15.75 27.49 -8.47
CA ARG A 98 16.85 26.55 -8.72
C ARG A 98 17.90 26.58 -7.61
N ALA A 99 18.31 27.77 -7.16
CA ALA A 99 19.28 27.92 -6.08
C ALA A 99 18.80 27.21 -4.80
N PHE A 100 17.53 27.41 -4.44
CA PHE A 100 16.89 26.73 -3.32
C PHE A 100 16.84 25.19 -3.50
N ALA A 101 16.47 24.71 -4.69
CA ALA A 101 16.48 23.28 -4.97
C ALA A 101 17.90 22.69 -4.85
N CYS A 102 18.91 23.38 -5.39
CA CYS A 102 20.30 22.95 -5.30
C CYS A 102 20.80 22.93 -3.84
N SER A 103 20.40 23.89 -3.00
CA SER A 103 20.79 23.89 -1.59
C SER A 103 20.20 22.72 -0.79
N VAL A 104 19.07 22.15 -1.25
CA VAL A 104 18.42 21.02 -0.59
C VAL A 104 18.85 19.66 -1.18
N PHE A 105 18.98 19.58 -2.51
CA PHE A 105 19.12 18.32 -3.23
C PHE A 105 20.50 18.12 -3.88
N GLY A 106 21.38 19.13 -3.84
CA GLY A 106 22.67 19.16 -4.55
C GLY A 106 22.58 19.82 -5.93
N GLU A 107 23.73 20.28 -6.45
CA GLU A 107 23.83 21.03 -7.71
C GLU A 107 23.33 20.23 -8.93
N ASP A 108 23.63 18.93 -8.96
CA ASP A 108 23.24 18.01 -10.04
C ASP A 108 21.87 17.36 -9.81
N ALA A 109 20.95 18.04 -9.11
CA ALA A 109 19.64 17.46 -8.81
C ALA A 109 18.58 17.80 -9.86
N ILE A 110 18.65 18.98 -10.48
CA ILE A 110 17.61 19.51 -11.35
C ILE A 110 17.89 19.10 -12.79
N PHE A 111 16.96 18.36 -13.41
CA PHE A 111 17.07 17.99 -14.83
C PHE A 111 16.15 18.79 -15.73
N ALA A 112 15.08 19.36 -15.18
CA ALA A 112 14.23 20.28 -15.90
C ALA A 112 13.58 21.32 -14.98
N ASP A 113 13.23 22.47 -15.55
CA ASP A 113 12.57 23.57 -14.86
C ASP A 113 11.59 24.29 -15.78
N ARG A 114 10.56 24.90 -15.20
CA ARG A 114 9.56 25.66 -15.94
C ARG A 114 8.90 26.73 -15.08
N LEU A 115 8.66 27.89 -15.65
CA LEU A 115 7.83 28.96 -15.11
C LEU A 115 6.74 29.28 -16.15
N ASP A 116 5.49 29.05 -15.77
CA ASP A 116 4.33 29.21 -16.66
C ASP A 116 3.88 30.68 -16.69
N ARG A 117 4.11 31.36 -17.81
CA ARG A 117 3.86 32.80 -18.02
C ARG A 117 2.47 33.11 -18.59
N ASP A 118 1.80 32.07 -19.09
CA ASP A 118 0.50 32.13 -19.75
C ASP A 118 -0.69 31.87 -18.82
N GLU A 119 -0.45 31.44 -17.58
CA GLU A 119 -1.50 31.13 -16.60
C GLU A 119 -1.73 32.27 -15.58
N LYS A 120 -2.83 32.20 -14.79
CA LYS A 120 -3.12 33.14 -13.67
C LYS A 120 -2.01 33.09 -12.59
N SER A 121 -1.27 31.99 -12.52
CA SER A 121 -0.29 31.69 -11.48
C SER A 121 1.15 31.96 -11.94
N GLN A 122 1.46 33.19 -12.35
CA GLN A 122 2.78 33.59 -12.87
C GLN A 122 3.93 33.54 -11.85
N HIS A 123 3.62 33.29 -10.58
CA HIS A 123 4.58 33.23 -9.46
C HIS A 123 4.91 31.78 -9.04
N VAL A 124 4.59 30.82 -9.91
CA VAL A 124 4.82 29.39 -9.68
C VAL A 124 5.94 28.90 -10.57
N VAL A 125 6.92 28.26 -9.96
CA VAL A 125 8.02 27.57 -10.63
C VAL A 125 7.90 26.08 -10.39
N ASP A 126 7.83 25.32 -11.48
CA ASP A 126 7.90 23.87 -11.50
C ASP A 126 9.36 23.44 -11.70
N LEU A 127 9.88 22.64 -10.78
CA LEU A 127 11.20 22.04 -10.84
C LEU A 127 11.08 20.52 -10.87
N PHE A 128 11.77 19.90 -11.81
CA PHE A 128 11.83 18.44 -11.94
C PHE A 128 13.21 17.95 -11.52
N ILE A 129 13.22 17.17 -10.45
CA ILE A 129 14.40 16.87 -9.66
C ILE A 129 14.61 15.36 -9.59
N ALA A 130 15.84 14.91 -9.83
CA ALA A 130 16.31 13.56 -9.61
C ALA A 130 17.64 13.63 -8.83
N PRO A 131 17.58 13.75 -7.50
CA PRO A 131 18.76 14.02 -6.68
C PRO A 131 19.79 12.90 -6.78
N ARG A 132 21.02 13.25 -7.11
CA ARG A 132 22.17 12.34 -7.17
C ARG A 132 22.85 12.28 -5.82
N TYR A 133 23.28 11.08 -5.41
CA TYR A 133 24.09 10.91 -4.22
C TYR A 133 25.09 9.76 -4.41
N GLN A 134 26.22 9.84 -3.71
CA GLN A 134 27.16 8.73 -3.62
C GLN A 134 26.59 7.66 -2.68
N LYS A 135 26.23 6.50 -3.23
CA LYS A 135 25.85 5.33 -2.46
C LYS A 135 27.12 4.53 -2.16
N VAL A 136 27.64 4.74 -0.96
CA VAL A 136 28.78 3.98 -0.43
C VAL A 136 28.25 2.71 0.24
N THR A 137 28.73 1.55 -0.21
CA THR A 137 28.60 0.26 0.47
C THR A 137 29.99 -0.22 0.88
N LYS A 138 30.08 -1.31 1.66
CA LYS A 138 31.36 -1.90 2.10
C LYS A 138 32.34 -2.16 0.95
N HIS A 139 31.85 -2.43 -0.26
CA HIS A 139 32.67 -2.85 -1.40
C HIS A 139 32.56 -1.94 -2.63
N THR A 140 31.65 -0.96 -2.63
CA THR A 140 31.37 -0.18 -3.85
C THR A 140 30.90 1.22 -3.50
N CYS A 141 31.47 2.21 -4.17
CA CYS A 141 30.94 3.56 -4.22
C CYS A 141 30.34 3.78 -5.62
N LYS A 142 29.04 4.07 -5.70
CA LYS A 142 28.39 4.37 -6.98
C LYS A 142 27.45 5.54 -6.87
N THR A 143 27.37 6.34 -7.92
CA THR A 143 26.37 7.40 -8.04
C THR A 143 24.99 6.77 -8.18
N ALA A 144 24.05 7.20 -7.34
CA ALA A 144 22.69 6.70 -7.32
C ALA A 144 21.67 7.86 -7.28
N ILE A 145 20.44 7.59 -7.71
CA ILE A 145 19.32 8.51 -7.59
C ILE A 145 18.44 8.11 -6.40
N SER A 146 18.10 9.06 -5.53
CA SER A 146 17.11 8.84 -4.47
C SER A 146 16.17 10.03 -4.34
N THR A 147 14.87 9.72 -4.34
CA THR A 147 13.79 10.71 -4.14
C THR A 147 13.39 10.91 -2.69
N SER A 148 14.06 10.23 -1.74
CA SER A 148 13.74 10.34 -0.31
C SER A 148 14.93 10.76 0.56
N LYS A 149 16.16 10.41 0.17
CA LYS A 149 17.35 10.60 1.02
C LYS A 149 17.53 12.05 1.48
N HIS A 150 17.66 12.98 0.54
CA HIS A 150 17.89 14.40 0.85
C HIS A 150 16.77 15.04 1.68
N LEU A 151 15.51 14.65 1.45
CA LEU A 151 14.39 15.15 2.26
C LEU A 151 14.40 14.60 3.69
N GLN A 152 14.85 13.37 3.89
CA GLN A 152 15.03 12.79 5.23
C GLN A 152 16.17 13.49 5.96
N GLU A 153 17.30 13.73 5.27
CA GLU A 153 18.44 14.48 5.82
C GLU A 153 18.02 15.91 6.18
N LEU A 154 17.25 16.59 5.31
CA LEU A 154 16.70 17.91 5.59
C LEU A 154 15.77 17.89 6.82
N ALA A 155 14.93 16.86 6.97
CA ALA A 155 14.03 16.72 8.10
C ALA A 155 14.77 16.58 9.44
N VAL A 156 15.88 15.83 9.44
CA VAL A 156 16.77 15.72 10.60
C VAL A 156 17.48 17.04 10.88
N ALA A 157 18.07 17.66 9.85
CA ALA A 157 18.82 18.92 9.99
C ALA A 157 17.96 20.08 10.51
N LYS A 158 16.66 20.11 10.15
CA LYS A 158 15.71 21.13 10.62
C LYS A 158 14.97 20.74 11.91
N GLY A 159 15.34 19.63 12.55
CA GLY A 159 14.76 19.20 13.84
C GLY A 159 13.31 18.71 13.77
N HIS A 160 12.78 18.39 12.58
CA HIS A 160 11.43 17.85 12.41
C HIS A 160 11.38 16.31 12.54
N TRP A 161 12.55 15.67 12.61
CA TRP A 161 12.69 14.23 12.77
C TRP A 161 13.91 13.88 13.63
N ARG A 162 13.79 12.84 14.46
CA ARG A 162 14.92 12.36 15.26
C ARG A 162 15.68 11.22 14.56
N PRO A 163 17.02 11.28 14.49
CA PRO A 163 17.82 10.27 13.80
C PRO A 163 17.87 8.91 14.53
N ASP A 164 17.51 8.85 15.81
CA ASP A 164 17.43 7.62 16.63
C ASP A 164 16.19 6.76 16.32
N SER A 165 15.22 7.31 15.62
CA SER A 165 14.02 6.61 15.21
C SER A 165 14.37 5.57 14.14
N LYS A 166 14.12 4.29 14.43
CA LYS A 166 14.23 3.19 13.44
C LYS A 166 13.32 3.36 12.21
N SER A 167 12.39 4.33 12.25
CA SER A 167 11.48 4.60 11.14
C SER A 167 12.03 5.69 10.20
N THR A 168 11.65 5.62 8.94
CA THR A 168 11.98 6.69 7.98
C THR A 168 11.23 7.96 8.32
N ALA A 169 11.87 9.13 8.13
CA ALA A 169 11.23 10.41 8.42
C ALA A 169 9.88 10.50 7.70
N SER A 170 8.81 10.79 8.47
CA SER A 170 7.47 10.88 7.92
C SER A 170 7.40 11.91 6.78
N LEU A 171 6.56 11.68 5.77
CA LEU A 171 6.35 12.65 4.68
C LEU A 171 5.93 14.02 5.21
N ARG A 172 5.23 14.04 6.35
CA ARG A 172 4.86 15.27 7.07
C ARG A 172 6.10 16.02 7.58
N ALA A 173 7.04 15.33 8.23
CA ALA A 173 8.28 15.92 8.71
C ALA A 173 9.14 16.46 7.56
N GLN A 174 9.25 15.70 6.46
CA GLN A 174 9.94 16.13 5.24
C GLN A 174 9.32 17.41 4.67
N GLY A 175 7.99 17.47 4.56
CA GLY A 175 7.29 18.66 4.08
C GLY A 175 7.43 19.88 5.01
N GLN A 176 7.39 19.68 6.33
CA GLN A 176 7.61 20.75 7.31
C GLN A 176 9.03 21.32 7.26
N ALA A 177 10.02 20.43 7.09
CA ALA A 177 11.41 20.82 6.93
C ALA A 177 11.63 21.61 5.64
N LEU A 178 11.04 21.15 4.53
CA LEU A 178 11.12 21.83 3.25
C LEU A 178 10.47 23.23 3.29
N GLN A 179 9.30 23.36 3.92
CA GLN A 179 8.65 24.66 4.13
C GLN A 179 9.47 25.59 5.04
N THR A 180 10.16 25.05 6.04
CA THR A 180 11.08 25.82 6.89
C THR A 180 12.28 26.31 6.06
N ALA A 181 12.89 25.42 5.27
CA ALA A 181 14.02 25.76 4.42
C ALA A 181 13.65 26.81 3.38
N TRP A 182 12.45 26.72 2.78
CA TRP A 182 11.98 27.71 1.82
C TRP A 182 11.75 29.08 2.45
N HIS A 183 11.15 29.12 3.64
CA HIS A 183 11.00 30.38 4.38
C HIS A 183 12.37 31.02 4.67
N HIS A 184 13.35 30.23 5.12
CA HIS A 184 14.71 30.73 5.33
C HIS A 184 15.34 31.25 4.03
N HIS A 185 15.15 30.57 2.90
CA HIS A 185 15.64 31.06 1.60
C HIS A 185 15.04 32.43 1.27
N LEU A 186 13.72 32.59 1.43
CA LEU A 186 13.05 33.87 1.18
C LEU A 186 13.57 35.00 2.09
N THR A 187 13.81 34.73 3.37
CA THR A 187 14.20 35.77 4.34
C THR A 187 15.70 36.03 4.38
N GLU A 188 16.52 34.99 4.43
CA GLU A 188 17.97 35.07 4.65
C GLU A 188 18.73 35.25 3.32
N VAL A 189 18.27 34.62 2.24
CA VAL A 189 18.96 34.69 0.93
C VAL A 189 18.37 35.80 0.06
N MET A 190 17.04 35.88 -0.07
CA MET A 190 16.39 36.91 -0.89
C MET A 190 16.11 38.21 -0.13
N GLY A 191 16.26 38.24 1.21
CA GLY A 191 16.00 39.45 2.00
C GLY A 191 14.54 39.89 2.05
N LEU A 192 13.59 39.00 1.73
CA LEU A 192 12.17 39.32 1.69
C LEU A 192 11.56 39.26 3.11
N PRO A 193 10.63 40.16 3.47
CA PRO A 193 9.88 40.11 4.73
C PRO A 193 8.75 39.06 4.68
N ALA A 194 9.05 37.87 4.14
CA ALA A 194 8.10 36.77 4.02
C ALA A 194 7.83 36.14 5.38
N VAL A 195 6.60 35.65 5.60
CA VAL A 195 6.24 34.93 6.82
C VAL A 195 6.10 33.44 6.53
N ARG A 196 6.44 32.59 7.50
CA ARG A 196 6.24 31.15 7.37
C ARG A 196 4.74 30.81 7.30
N GLY A 197 4.35 29.99 6.32
CA GLY A 197 2.99 29.46 6.23
C GLY A 197 2.55 28.71 7.50
N LYS A 198 1.25 28.72 7.79
CA LYS A 198 0.68 28.05 8.96
C LYS A 198 0.98 26.55 8.94
N LYS A 199 1.35 26.00 10.10
CA LYS A 199 1.61 24.57 10.25
C LYS A 199 0.32 23.79 9.97
N LYS A 200 0.43 22.77 9.12
CA LYS A 200 -0.66 21.82 8.86
C LYS A 200 -1.06 21.10 10.16
N MET A 201 -2.34 21.24 10.53
CA MET A 201 -2.90 20.67 11.78
C MET A 201 -3.39 19.23 11.58
N THR A 202 -4.14 18.97 10.52
CA THR A 202 -4.79 17.69 10.21
C THR A 202 -3.91 16.78 9.34
N PHE A 203 -4.18 15.47 9.39
CA PHE A 203 -3.67 14.53 8.40
C PHE A 203 -4.60 14.54 7.16
N GLY A 204 -4.05 14.36 5.96
CA GLY A 204 -4.81 14.38 4.70
C GLY A 204 -4.18 15.29 3.65
N SER A 205 -4.84 15.46 2.50
CA SER A 205 -4.47 16.49 1.53
C SER A 205 -5.26 17.77 1.84
N ASP A 206 -4.58 18.87 2.16
CA ASP A 206 -5.24 20.20 2.24
C ASP A 206 -5.14 20.92 0.89
N TRP A 207 -4.56 20.25 -0.11
CA TRP A 207 -4.37 20.82 -1.41
C TRP A 207 -5.69 20.79 -2.16
N LYS A 208 -6.09 21.97 -2.60
CA LYS A 208 -7.21 22.18 -3.50
C LYS A 208 -6.65 22.32 -4.91
N THR A 209 -7.30 21.67 -5.88
CA THR A 209 -6.92 21.84 -7.29
C THR A 209 -7.13 23.31 -7.70
N PRO A 210 -6.44 23.79 -8.75
CA PRO A 210 -6.69 25.13 -9.29
C PRO A 210 -8.18 25.37 -9.62
N GLU A 211 -8.87 24.34 -10.10
CA GLU A 211 -10.31 24.39 -10.40
C GLU A 211 -11.16 24.53 -9.13
N GLN A 212 -10.82 23.81 -8.06
CA GLN A 212 -11.48 23.95 -6.76
C GLN A 212 -11.26 25.34 -6.16
N LEU A 213 -10.04 25.87 -6.26
CA LEU A 213 -9.72 27.22 -5.82
C LEU A 213 -10.47 28.28 -6.64
N ALA A 214 -10.53 28.12 -7.97
CA ALA A 214 -11.27 29.03 -8.84
C ALA A 214 -12.77 29.01 -8.53
N LEU A 215 -13.34 27.84 -8.24
CA LEU A 215 -14.74 27.71 -7.84
C LEU A 215 -15.01 28.38 -6.48
N GLU A 216 -14.13 28.21 -5.50
CA GLU A 216 -14.26 28.86 -4.19
C GLU A 216 -14.07 30.38 -4.26
N GLU A 217 -13.14 30.85 -5.10
CA GLU A 217 -12.94 32.27 -5.37
C GLU A 217 -14.20 32.86 -6.03
N ALA A 218 -14.76 32.18 -7.04
CA ALA A 218 -16.02 32.58 -7.66
C ALA A 218 -17.18 32.61 -6.66
N HIS A 219 -17.33 31.60 -5.79
CA HIS A 219 -18.34 31.62 -4.73
C HIS A 219 -18.14 32.77 -3.74
N ARG A 220 -16.88 33.07 -3.36
CA ARG A 220 -16.58 34.19 -2.46
C ARG A 220 -16.90 35.53 -3.11
N ASP A 221 -16.59 35.68 -4.39
CA ASP A 221 -16.86 36.91 -5.14
C ASP A 221 -18.37 37.11 -5.35
N ILE A 222 -19.11 36.04 -5.68
CA ILE A 222 -20.59 36.07 -5.68
C ILE A 222 -21.13 36.49 -4.31
N GLY A 223 -20.56 35.96 -3.21
CA GLY A 223 -20.94 36.33 -1.85
C GLY A 223 -20.71 37.81 -1.54
N LYS A 224 -19.55 38.36 -1.92
CA LYS A 224 -19.24 39.80 -1.76
C LYS A 224 -20.15 40.67 -2.60
N VAL A 225 -20.42 40.26 -3.85
CA VAL A 225 -21.34 40.97 -4.75
C VAL A 225 -22.74 40.98 -4.14
N ALA A 226 -23.25 39.84 -3.67
CA ALA A 226 -24.54 39.75 -2.98
C ALA A 226 -24.60 40.56 -1.67
N GLU A 227 -23.49 40.73 -0.96
CA GLU A 227 -23.38 41.60 0.20
C GLU A 227 -23.40 43.09 -0.17
N ILE A 228 -22.71 43.48 -1.26
CA ILE A 228 -22.76 44.83 -1.82
C ILE A 228 -24.19 45.17 -2.29
N TYR A 229 -24.87 44.25 -2.99
CA TYR A 229 -26.26 44.43 -3.41
C TYR A 229 -27.22 44.59 -2.23
N ARG A 230 -27.08 43.77 -1.17
CA ARG A 230 -27.86 43.92 0.06
C ARG A 230 -27.59 45.25 0.76
N ARG A 231 -26.33 45.70 0.78
CA ARG A 231 -25.93 46.98 1.38
C ARG A 231 -26.44 48.20 0.60
N ASN A 232 -26.63 48.07 -0.71
CA ASN A 232 -27.05 49.16 -1.60
C ASN A 232 -28.58 49.26 -1.81
N GLY A 233 -29.39 48.44 -1.13
CA GLY A 233 -30.86 48.61 -1.11
C GLY A 233 -31.58 48.31 -2.43
N PHE A 234 -30.98 47.55 -3.35
CA PHE A 234 -31.67 47.08 -4.55
C PHE A 234 -32.60 45.91 -4.20
N GLU A 235 -33.81 46.23 -3.76
CA GLU A 235 -34.94 45.30 -3.85
C GLU A 235 -35.39 45.22 -5.32
N PHE A 236 -35.57 44.01 -5.84
CA PHE A 236 -36.19 43.78 -7.13
C PHE A 236 -37.66 44.25 -7.05
N ALA A 237 -37.93 45.50 -7.42
CA ALA A 237 -39.30 45.97 -7.62
C ALA A 237 -39.80 45.42 -8.97
N GLU A 238 -40.69 44.43 -8.90
CA GLU A 238 -41.27 43.74 -10.06
C GLU A 238 -42.49 44.47 -10.69
N ASP A 239 -42.83 45.69 -10.28
CA ASP A 239 -44.13 46.27 -10.61
C ASP A 239 -44.08 47.77 -10.99
N ASP A 240 -43.97 48.07 -12.29
CA ASP A 240 -44.36 49.39 -12.82
C ASP A 240 -44.74 49.31 -14.32
N ARG A 241 -45.91 48.72 -14.61
CA ARG A 241 -46.43 48.55 -15.99
C ARG A 241 -47.77 49.25 -16.28
N THR A 242 -48.17 50.29 -15.55
CA THR A 242 -49.48 50.92 -15.78
C THR A 242 -49.49 52.46 -15.67
N LYS A 243 -49.08 53.15 -16.74
CA LYS A 243 -49.55 54.53 -17.02
C LYS A 243 -49.79 54.75 -18.52
N PRO A 244 -51.04 54.89 -19.00
CA PRO A 244 -51.32 55.33 -20.36
C PRO A 244 -51.16 56.86 -20.49
N VAL A 245 -50.40 57.28 -21.51
CA VAL A 245 -50.08 58.66 -21.86
C VAL A 245 -51.26 59.33 -22.59
N GLY A 246 -51.51 60.60 -22.28
CA GLY A 246 -52.68 61.38 -22.71
C GLY A 246 -52.68 61.81 -24.17
N VAL A 247 -53.55 61.19 -24.98
CA VAL A 247 -53.81 61.55 -26.40
C VAL A 247 -55.15 62.31 -26.58
N LYS A 248 -55.93 62.54 -25.50
CA LYS A 248 -57.28 63.12 -25.62
C LYS A 248 -57.33 64.63 -25.88
N ALA A 249 -56.28 65.40 -25.56
CA ALA A 249 -56.33 66.86 -25.58
C ALA A 249 -56.03 67.49 -26.96
N GLU A 250 -55.32 66.78 -27.85
CA GLU A 250 -54.94 67.34 -29.16
C GLU A 250 -56.06 67.22 -30.19
N PHE A 251 -56.91 66.20 -30.08
CA PHE A 251 -57.99 65.94 -31.04
C PHE A 251 -59.15 66.96 -30.92
N GLU A 252 -59.43 67.48 -29.73
CA GLU A 252 -60.49 68.48 -29.50
C GLU A 252 -60.15 69.87 -30.06
N ASN A 253 -58.86 70.21 -30.19
CA ASN A 253 -58.42 71.49 -30.74
C ASN A 253 -58.43 71.55 -32.27
N GLU A 254 -58.32 70.40 -32.94
CA GLU A 254 -58.35 70.33 -34.40
C GLU A 254 -59.80 70.37 -34.94
N PHE A 255 -60.76 69.82 -34.19
CA PHE A 255 -62.18 69.81 -34.55
C PHE A 255 -62.85 71.19 -34.55
N ARG A 256 -62.35 72.15 -33.76
CA ARG A 256 -62.87 73.53 -33.75
C ARG A 256 -62.40 74.40 -34.92
N ARG A 257 -61.36 74.01 -35.65
CA ARG A 257 -60.79 74.82 -36.76
C ARG A 257 -61.49 74.61 -38.09
N LEU A 258 -62.30 73.56 -38.26
CA LEU A 258 -62.92 73.22 -39.54
C LEU A 258 -64.43 73.51 -39.50
N SER A 259 -64.80 74.79 -39.56
CA SER A 259 -66.16 75.21 -39.93
C SER A 259 -66.34 75.09 -41.44
N MET A 260 -66.64 73.89 -41.92
CA MET A 260 -66.99 73.63 -43.33
C MET A 260 -68.51 73.43 -43.50
N SER A 261 -69.00 73.81 -44.69
CA SER A 261 -70.37 73.65 -45.19
C SER A 261 -71.05 72.35 -44.73
N GLY A 262 -72.33 72.45 -44.34
CA GLY A 262 -73.12 71.38 -43.72
C GLY A 262 -73.23 70.08 -44.53
N ASP A 263 -73.08 70.15 -45.86
CA ASP A 263 -73.13 68.97 -46.74
C ASP A 263 -71.84 68.14 -46.66
N HIS A 264 -70.68 68.79 -46.48
CA HIS A 264 -69.40 68.09 -46.30
C HIS A 264 -69.30 67.47 -44.90
N LEU A 265 -69.94 68.10 -43.91
CA LEU A 265 -70.02 67.60 -42.54
C LEU A 265 -70.81 66.29 -42.47
N PHE A 266 -71.87 66.14 -43.27
CA PHE A 266 -72.64 64.90 -43.36
C PHE A 266 -71.83 63.76 -44.01
N GLU A 267 -71.08 64.02 -45.08
CA GLU A 267 -70.21 63.00 -45.69
C GLU A 267 -69.06 62.59 -44.78
N VAL A 268 -68.43 63.54 -44.10
CA VAL A 268 -67.34 63.26 -43.14
C VAL A 268 -67.87 62.46 -41.96
N VAL A 269 -69.04 62.78 -41.41
CA VAL A 269 -69.66 62.01 -40.31
C VAL A 269 -70.04 60.61 -40.78
N ARG A 270 -70.54 60.44 -42.01
CA ARG A 270 -70.87 59.12 -42.56
C ARG A 270 -69.63 58.27 -42.81
N ALA A 271 -68.58 58.85 -43.39
CA ALA A 271 -67.29 58.18 -43.60
C ALA A 271 -66.62 57.83 -42.26
N PHE A 272 -66.73 58.70 -41.26
CA PHE A 272 -66.22 58.46 -39.91
C PHE A 272 -67.01 57.35 -39.20
N ALA A 273 -68.33 57.30 -39.35
CA ALA A 273 -69.17 56.23 -38.80
C ALA A 273 -68.85 54.86 -39.43
N ILE A 274 -68.64 54.81 -40.75
CA ILE A 274 -68.22 53.59 -41.46
C ILE A 274 -66.84 53.14 -40.97
N ARG A 275 -65.87 54.06 -40.91
CA ARG A 275 -64.51 53.77 -40.44
C ARG A 275 -64.47 53.32 -38.98
N ASN A 276 -65.30 53.90 -38.12
CA ASN A 276 -65.41 53.48 -36.73
C ASN A 276 -66.08 52.10 -36.59
N ALA A 277 -67.06 51.78 -37.43
CA ALA A 277 -67.67 50.44 -37.46
C ALA A 277 -66.69 49.37 -37.96
N GLU A 278 -65.82 49.70 -38.92
CA GLU A 278 -64.74 48.83 -39.39
C GLU A 278 -63.66 48.64 -38.32
N LEU A 279 -63.22 49.71 -37.66
CA LEU A 279 -62.29 49.65 -36.53
C LEU A 279 -62.86 48.84 -35.36
N ALA A 280 -64.16 48.95 -35.08
CA ALA A 280 -64.81 48.15 -34.05
C ALA A 280 -64.78 46.65 -34.39
N LYS A 281 -65.05 46.27 -35.65
CA LYS A 281 -64.95 44.88 -36.12
C LYS A 281 -63.50 44.36 -36.10
N GLU A 282 -62.53 45.20 -36.43
CA GLU A 282 -61.11 44.83 -36.36
C GLU A 282 -60.64 44.65 -34.91
N ASN A 283 -61.07 45.52 -34.00
CA ASN A 283 -60.78 45.43 -32.58
C ASN A 283 -61.43 44.18 -31.96
N GLU A 284 -62.66 43.83 -32.35
CA GLU A 284 -63.30 42.58 -31.91
C GLU A 284 -62.51 41.34 -32.38
N LYS A 285 -62.01 41.35 -33.62
CA LYS A 285 -61.13 40.28 -34.12
C LYS A 285 -59.80 40.21 -33.36
N LYS A 286 -59.19 41.36 -33.03
CA LYS A 286 -57.97 41.43 -32.20
C LYS A 286 -58.22 40.92 -30.79
N LEU A 287 -59.37 41.24 -30.19
CA LEU A 287 -59.75 40.78 -28.86
C LEU A 287 -59.95 39.26 -28.82
N ARG A 288 -60.64 38.68 -29.83
CA ARG A 288 -60.79 37.22 -29.94
C ARG A 288 -59.45 36.50 -30.15
N ARG A 289 -58.52 37.10 -30.90
CA ARG A 289 -57.15 36.56 -31.04
C ARG A 289 -56.37 36.65 -29.73
N ALA A 290 -56.49 37.75 -28.98
CA ALA A 290 -55.85 37.90 -27.69
C ALA A 290 -56.36 36.88 -26.67
N GLN A 291 -57.68 36.65 -26.61
CA GLN A 291 -58.28 35.61 -25.77
C GLN A 291 -57.81 34.20 -26.17
N SER A 292 -57.77 33.90 -27.46
CA SER A 292 -57.24 32.61 -27.95
C SER A 292 -55.75 32.40 -27.62
N LEU A 293 -54.95 33.47 -27.61
CA LEU A 293 -53.54 33.41 -27.21
C LEU A 293 -53.39 33.23 -25.70
N GLU A 294 -54.26 33.85 -24.91
CA GLU A 294 -54.29 33.69 -23.46
C GLU A 294 -54.67 32.26 -23.07
N ASP A 295 -55.68 31.68 -23.71
CA ASP A 295 -56.06 30.27 -23.53
C ASP A 295 -54.92 29.31 -23.94
N ALA A 296 -54.23 29.60 -25.04
CA ALA A 296 -53.07 28.82 -25.48
C ALA A 296 -51.90 28.93 -24.49
N ALA A 297 -51.64 30.13 -23.94
CA ALA A 297 -50.62 30.36 -22.92
C ALA A 297 -50.96 29.63 -21.62
N GLN A 298 -52.23 29.60 -21.20
CA GLN A 298 -52.68 28.85 -20.03
C GLN A 298 -52.52 27.34 -20.22
N LEU A 299 -52.81 26.81 -21.41
CA LEU A 299 -52.58 25.40 -21.74
C LEU A 299 -51.09 25.04 -21.74
N LEU A 300 -50.24 25.89 -22.31
CA LEU A 300 -48.79 25.71 -22.28
C LEU A 300 -48.25 25.73 -20.84
N LYS A 301 -48.74 26.66 -20.01
CA LYS A 301 -48.37 26.71 -18.59
C LYS A 301 -48.75 25.43 -17.85
N ARG A 302 -49.98 24.93 -18.04
CA ARG A 302 -50.40 23.64 -17.44
C ARG A 302 -49.54 22.47 -17.91
N ASN A 303 -49.22 22.40 -19.19
CA ASN A 303 -48.37 21.35 -19.74
C ASN A 303 -46.93 21.45 -19.21
N PHE A 304 -46.42 22.66 -19.02
CA PHE A 304 -45.12 22.89 -18.40
C PHE A 304 -45.12 22.45 -16.93
N ASP A 305 -46.14 22.84 -16.15
CA ASP A 305 -46.28 22.46 -14.74
C ASP A 305 -46.39 20.93 -14.57
N LEU A 306 -47.09 20.24 -15.49
CA LEU A 306 -47.16 18.78 -15.50
C LEU A 306 -45.80 18.13 -15.79
N LYS A 307 -45.04 18.66 -16.75
CA LYS A 307 -43.68 18.18 -17.06
C LYS A 307 -42.70 18.44 -15.92
N VAL A 308 -42.80 19.59 -15.25
CA VAL A 308 -41.99 19.89 -14.07
C VAL A 308 -42.26 18.88 -12.97
N LYS A 309 -43.54 18.57 -12.68
CA LYS A 309 -43.90 17.53 -11.70
C LYS A 309 -43.39 16.14 -12.09
N GLU A 310 -43.42 15.79 -13.37
CA GLU A 310 -42.87 14.52 -13.86
C GLU A 310 -41.35 14.44 -13.64
N VAL A 311 -40.61 15.51 -13.97
CA VAL A 311 -39.16 15.59 -13.75
C VAL A 311 -38.84 15.56 -12.25
N GLU A 312 -39.61 16.24 -11.41
CA GLU A 312 -39.46 16.19 -9.96
C GLU A 312 -39.62 14.76 -9.42
N GLN A 313 -40.65 14.04 -9.87
CA GLN A 313 -40.87 12.63 -9.51
C GLN A 313 -39.73 11.73 -9.98
N GLN A 314 -39.25 11.89 -11.22
CA GLN A 314 -38.10 11.14 -11.72
C GLN A 314 -36.83 11.45 -10.92
N SER A 315 -36.62 12.72 -10.56
CA SER A 315 -35.47 13.13 -9.75
C SER A 315 -35.53 12.55 -8.33
N ALA A 316 -36.72 12.45 -7.73
CA ALA A 316 -36.92 11.84 -6.42
C ALA A 316 -36.60 10.34 -6.46
N GLN A 317 -37.07 9.63 -7.48
CA GLN A 317 -36.77 8.20 -7.70
C GLN A 317 -35.26 7.97 -7.89
N LEU A 318 -34.57 8.85 -8.63
CA LEU A 318 -33.12 8.75 -8.80
C LEU A 318 -32.36 9.00 -7.49
N ARG A 319 -32.81 9.95 -6.66
CA ARG A 319 -32.21 10.21 -5.33
C ARG A 319 -32.35 9.00 -4.41
N GLU A 320 -33.53 8.38 -4.38
CA GLU A 320 -33.77 7.16 -3.60
C GLU A 320 -32.83 6.02 -4.05
N ARG A 321 -32.70 5.82 -5.35
CA ARG A 321 -31.80 4.80 -5.92
C ARG A 321 -30.32 5.06 -5.64
N ILE A 322 -29.90 6.32 -5.59
CA ILE A 322 -28.54 6.70 -5.18
C ILE A 322 -28.29 6.36 -3.72
N VAL A 323 -29.29 6.55 -2.84
CA VAL A 323 -29.19 6.17 -1.42
C VAL A 323 -29.04 4.65 -1.28
N GLU A 324 -29.84 3.87 -2.02
CA GLU A 324 -29.73 2.40 -2.05
C GLU A 324 -28.36 1.91 -2.52
N LEU A 325 -27.86 2.48 -3.63
CA LEU A 325 -26.53 2.15 -4.17
C LEU A 325 -25.41 2.49 -3.18
N ASN A 326 -25.52 3.63 -2.50
CA ASN A 326 -24.54 4.03 -1.48
C ASN A 326 -24.58 3.09 -0.27
N ALA A 327 -25.76 2.63 0.16
CA ALA A 327 -25.88 1.63 1.23
C ALA A 327 -25.23 0.30 0.83
N SER A 328 -25.48 -0.19 -0.39
CA SER A 328 -24.82 -1.39 -0.93
C SER A 328 -23.30 -1.24 -1.03
N LEU A 329 -22.82 -0.05 -1.44
CA LEU A 329 -21.39 0.25 -1.49
C LEU A 329 -20.76 0.27 -0.09
N GLN A 330 -21.45 0.78 0.93
CA GLN A 330 -20.93 0.74 2.30
C GLN A 330 -20.81 -0.68 2.84
N GLU A 331 -21.77 -1.56 2.52
CA GLU A 331 -21.71 -2.97 2.95
C GLU A 331 -20.56 -3.71 2.25
N THR A 332 -20.34 -3.48 0.96
CA THR A 332 -19.19 -4.07 0.25
C THR A 332 -17.84 -3.57 0.78
N VAL A 333 -17.73 -2.28 1.11
CA VAL A 333 -16.53 -1.71 1.76
C VAL A 333 -16.31 -2.33 3.15
N LYS A 334 -17.37 -2.58 3.91
CA LYS A 334 -17.28 -3.27 5.21
C LYS A 334 -16.76 -4.69 5.05
N ILE A 335 -17.31 -5.47 4.13
CA ILE A 335 -16.85 -6.83 3.81
C ILE A 335 -15.37 -6.82 3.40
N ARG A 336 -14.96 -5.86 2.58
CA ARG A 336 -13.55 -5.69 2.18
C ARG A 336 -12.63 -5.40 3.36
N ARG A 337 -13.01 -4.50 4.27
CA ARG A 337 -12.22 -4.19 5.48
C ARG A 337 -12.09 -5.41 6.39
N GLU A 338 -13.16 -6.19 6.54
CA GLU A 338 -13.12 -7.43 7.31
C GLU A 338 -12.19 -8.47 6.65
N ALA A 339 -12.20 -8.59 5.33
CA ALA A 339 -11.29 -9.47 4.59
C ALA A 339 -9.82 -9.01 4.68
N GLU A 340 -9.56 -7.71 4.55
CA GLU A 340 -8.22 -7.12 4.71
C GLU A 340 -7.69 -7.33 6.15
N ALA A 341 -8.53 -7.16 7.17
CA ALA A 341 -8.17 -7.46 8.55
C ALA A 341 -7.83 -8.93 8.78
N ARG A 342 -8.57 -9.86 8.14
CA ARG A 342 -8.24 -11.29 8.19
C ARG A 342 -6.92 -11.61 7.49
N LEU A 343 -6.64 -10.99 6.33
CA LEU A 343 -5.36 -11.15 5.65
C LEU A 343 -4.19 -10.64 6.50
N LEU A 344 -4.38 -9.54 7.23
CA LEU A 344 -3.36 -9.02 8.15
C LEU A 344 -3.06 -10.03 9.27
N LEU A 345 -4.10 -10.63 9.87
CA LEU A 345 -3.93 -11.67 10.88
C LEU A 345 -3.23 -12.93 10.34
N VAL A 346 -3.50 -13.31 9.08
CA VAL A 346 -2.79 -14.42 8.42
C VAL A 346 -1.32 -14.06 8.20
N ALA A 347 -1.03 -12.84 7.73
CA ALA A 347 0.34 -12.37 7.56
C ALA A 347 1.12 -12.32 8.88
N ASP A 348 0.48 -11.89 9.97
CA ASP A 348 1.08 -11.91 11.31
C ASP A 348 1.37 -13.33 11.79
N ARG A 349 0.48 -14.29 11.50
CA ARG A 349 0.70 -15.72 11.78
C ARG A 349 1.83 -16.31 10.95
N GLU A 350 1.93 -15.97 9.66
CA GLU A 350 3.03 -16.39 8.78
C GLU A 350 4.37 -15.82 9.27
N ASN A 351 4.41 -14.56 9.67
CA ASN A 351 5.62 -13.95 10.23
C ASN A 351 6.01 -14.60 11.55
N ALA A 352 5.05 -14.85 12.45
CA ALA A 352 5.32 -15.58 13.70
C ALA A 352 5.78 -17.02 13.45
N ALA A 353 5.30 -17.68 12.39
CA ALA A 353 5.79 -18.99 11.98
C ALA A 353 7.22 -18.92 11.42
N ARG A 354 7.54 -17.90 10.60
CA ARG A 354 8.91 -17.66 10.11
C ARG A 354 9.88 -17.37 11.24
N ASP A 355 9.49 -16.56 12.22
CA ASP A 355 10.33 -16.26 13.39
C ASP A 355 10.60 -17.53 14.22
N LYS A 356 9.60 -18.41 14.36
CA LYS A 356 9.78 -19.73 14.98
C LYS A 356 10.69 -20.64 14.17
N HIS A 357 10.57 -20.66 12.84
CA HIS A 357 11.48 -21.40 11.97
C HIS A 357 12.91 -20.88 12.08
N ALA A 358 13.10 -19.56 12.10
CA ALA A 358 14.43 -18.97 12.30
C ALA A 358 15.05 -19.33 13.66
N ASP A 359 14.25 -19.43 14.73
CA ASP A 359 14.75 -19.92 16.02
C ASP A 359 15.07 -21.42 16.00
N LEU A 360 14.31 -22.23 15.25
CA LEU A 360 14.60 -23.66 15.04
C LEU A 360 15.88 -23.85 14.22
N ASP A 361 16.06 -23.14 13.12
CA ASP A 361 17.30 -23.14 12.32
C ASP A 361 18.50 -22.70 13.18
N GLY A 362 18.31 -21.67 14.01
CA GLY A 362 19.33 -21.24 14.98
C GLY A 362 19.66 -22.30 16.04
N ARG A 363 18.70 -23.16 16.42
CA ARG A 363 18.95 -24.33 17.29
C ARG A 363 19.66 -25.45 16.54
N GLU A 364 19.26 -25.76 15.31
CA GLU A 364 19.96 -26.75 14.47
C GLU A 364 21.42 -26.36 14.22
N ILE A 365 21.71 -25.09 13.92
CA ILE A 365 23.09 -24.60 13.79
C ILE A 365 23.89 -24.80 15.09
N ARG A 366 23.27 -24.60 16.26
CA ARG A 366 23.92 -24.84 17.56
C ARG A 366 24.12 -26.33 17.85
N VAL A 367 23.20 -27.19 17.43
CA VAL A 367 23.33 -28.65 17.53
C VAL A 367 24.44 -29.14 16.59
N PHE A 368 24.47 -28.68 15.35
CA PHE A 368 25.52 -28.98 14.39
C PHE A 368 26.90 -28.51 14.86
N ALA A 369 26.99 -27.30 15.44
CA ALA A 369 28.22 -26.82 16.05
C ALA A 369 28.66 -27.69 17.25
N ARG A 370 27.72 -28.27 18.01
CA ARG A 370 28.03 -29.24 19.06
C ARG A 370 28.48 -30.57 18.49
N GLU A 371 27.87 -31.07 17.42
CA GLU A 371 28.30 -32.29 16.72
C GLU A 371 29.73 -32.16 16.19
N VAL A 372 30.05 -31.04 15.53
CA VAL A 372 31.41 -30.78 15.03
C VAL A 372 32.43 -30.75 16.18
N ASN A 373 32.09 -30.10 17.30
CA ASN A 373 32.96 -30.12 18.48
C ASN A 373 33.07 -31.53 19.09
N LEU A 374 32.00 -32.33 19.03
CA LEU A 374 32.00 -33.70 19.53
C LEU A 374 32.91 -34.59 18.66
N GLU A 375 32.80 -34.50 17.33
CA GLU A 375 33.69 -35.20 16.40
C GLU A 375 35.15 -34.82 16.60
N GLU A 376 35.44 -33.54 16.85
CA GLU A 376 36.80 -33.07 17.14
C GLU A 376 37.33 -33.64 18.47
N SER A 377 36.46 -33.71 19.49
CA SER A 377 36.80 -34.35 20.76
C SER A 377 36.98 -35.87 20.65
N GLU A 378 36.19 -36.55 19.82
CA GLU A 378 36.34 -37.98 19.51
C GLU A 378 37.63 -38.27 18.74
N ARG A 379 38.00 -37.42 17.78
CA ARG A 379 39.31 -37.51 17.09
C ARG A 379 40.46 -37.36 18.06
N LYS A 380 40.36 -36.42 19.01
CA LYS A 380 41.37 -36.21 20.04
C LYS A 380 41.47 -37.41 20.99
N LEU A 381 40.34 -37.93 21.46
CA LEU A 381 40.27 -39.14 22.29
C LEU A 381 40.82 -40.37 21.56
N LYS A 382 40.56 -40.50 20.25
CA LYS A 382 41.12 -41.58 19.43
C LYS A 382 42.64 -41.47 19.33
N CYS A 383 43.17 -40.28 19.10
CA CYS A 383 44.61 -40.02 19.09
C CYS A 383 45.24 -40.35 20.46
N ASP A 384 44.63 -39.89 21.54
CA ASP A 384 45.09 -40.19 22.90
C ASP A 384 45.04 -41.70 23.21
N ARG A 385 44.02 -42.41 22.72
CA ARG A 385 43.89 -43.87 22.85
C ARG A 385 44.98 -44.61 22.07
N GLU A 386 45.29 -44.17 20.85
CA GLU A 386 46.38 -44.75 20.04
C GLU A 386 47.73 -44.56 20.74
N VAL A 387 47.99 -43.37 21.30
CA VAL A 387 49.19 -43.08 22.11
C VAL A 387 49.25 -43.97 23.36
N VAL A 388 48.14 -44.13 24.08
CA VAL A 388 48.09 -44.99 25.27
C VAL A 388 48.33 -46.45 24.91
N THR A 389 47.75 -46.96 23.82
CA THR A 389 48.00 -48.32 23.35
C THR A 389 49.45 -48.54 22.94
N SER A 390 50.08 -47.58 22.25
CA SER A 390 51.51 -47.64 21.92
C SER A 390 52.35 -47.71 23.19
N THR A 391 52.04 -46.86 24.17
CA THR A 391 52.76 -46.81 25.45
C THR A 391 52.61 -48.12 26.24
N LEU A 392 51.41 -48.71 26.23
CA LEU A 392 51.15 -50.01 26.84
C LEU A 392 51.90 -51.14 26.15
N THR A 393 51.93 -51.16 24.81
CA THR A 393 52.70 -52.13 24.04
C THR A 393 54.19 -52.03 24.38
N ASP A 394 54.74 -50.82 24.46
CA ASP A 394 56.13 -50.60 24.88
C ASP A 394 56.38 -51.08 26.32
N ALA A 395 55.45 -50.83 27.23
CA ALA A 395 55.53 -51.34 28.61
C ALA A 395 55.49 -52.87 28.68
N PHE A 396 54.65 -53.53 27.87
CA PHE A 396 54.61 -55.00 27.76
C PHE A 396 55.93 -55.56 27.21
N ASN A 397 56.49 -54.94 26.16
CA ASN A 397 57.77 -55.33 25.59
C ASN A 397 58.91 -55.19 26.62
N ILE A 398 58.91 -54.12 27.41
CA ILE A 398 59.88 -53.92 28.50
C ILE A 398 59.70 -55.00 29.58
N ARG A 399 58.46 -55.30 29.98
CA ARG A 399 58.17 -56.36 30.95
C ARG A 399 58.69 -57.72 30.49
N ASP A 400 58.44 -58.08 29.24
CA ASP A 400 58.88 -59.36 28.69
C ASP A 400 60.42 -59.43 28.60
N ALA A 401 61.08 -58.33 28.24
CA ALA A 401 62.54 -58.23 28.28
C ALA A 401 63.11 -58.36 29.71
N VAL A 402 62.43 -57.81 30.72
CA VAL A 402 62.80 -57.97 32.14
C VAL A 402 62.64 -59.41 32.59
N LEU A 403 61.53 -60.06 32.24
CA LEU A 403 61.28 -61.47 32.57
C LEU A 403 62.33 -62.41 31.95
N GLU A 404 62.75 -62.17 30.71
CA GLU A 404 63.84 -62.93 30.11
C GLU A 404 65.18 -62.69 30.83
N ARG A 405 65.45 -61.46 31.24
CA ARG A 405 66.65 -61.14 32.01
C ARG A 405 66.64 -61.78 33.41
N GLU A 406 65.48 -61.87 34.06
CA GLU A 406 65.31 -62.62 35.30
C GLU A 406 65.60 -64.11 35.11
N LYS A 407 65.11 -64.73 34.03
CA LYS A 407 65.44 -66.12 33.68
C LYS A 407 66.94 -66.32 33.50
N GLU A 408 67.62 -65.39 32.83
CA GLU A 408 69.08 -65.43 32.67
C GLU A 408 69.83 -65.30 34.00
N VAL A 409 69.40 -64.36 34.85
CA VAL A 409 70.00 -64.16 36.19
C VAL A 409 69.78 -65.40 37.05
N LYS A 410 68.58 -65.98 37.05
CA LYS A 410 68.27 -67.22 37.76
C LYS A 410 69.13 -68.37 37.26
N LYS A 411 69.28 -68.53 35.95
CA LYS A 411 70.17 -69.53 35.34
C LYS A 411 71.63 -69.34 35.79
N LYS A 412 72.11 -68.09 35.89
CA LYS A 412 73.47 -67.80 36.40
C LYS A 412 73.59 -68.07 37.90
N ALA A 413 72.56 -67.78 38.69
CA ALA A 413 72.51 -68.08 40.12
C ALA A 413 72.52 -69.59 40.36
N ASP A 414 71.70 -70.36 39.62
CA ASP A 414 71.69 -71.83 39.67
C ASP A 414 73.06 -72.42 39.28
N LEU A 415 73.75 -71.81 38.31
CA LEU A 415 75.10 -72.23 37.91
C LEU A 415 76.16 -71.90 38.97
N GLN A 416 76.01 -70.79 39.70
CA GLN A 416 76.86 -70.47 40.84
C GLN A 416 76.57 -71.37 42.04
N GLN A 417 75.30 -71.67 42.31
CA GLN A 417 74.90 -72.61 43.36
C GLN A 417 75.47 -74.00 43.07
N ALA A 418 75.38 -74.49 41.84
CA ALA A 418 75.99 -75.77 41.45
C ALA A 418 77.52 -75.77 41.60
N ARG A 419 78.20 -74.63 41.36
CA ARG A 419 79.64 -74.48 41.65
C ARG A 419 79.93 -74.49 43.15
N PHE A 420 79.09 -73.86 43.96
CA PHE A 420 79.20 -73.89 45.42
C PHE A 420 78.96 -75.29 45.98
N ASP A 421 77.98 -76.02 45.45
CA ASP A 421 77.67 -77.39 45.86
C ASP A 421 78.84 -78.34 45.51
N LEU A 422 79.48 -78.17 44.34
CA LEU A 422 80.71 -78.87 43.96
C LEU A 422 81.91 -78.56 44.88
N VAL A 423 82.02 -77.32 45.36
CA VAL A 423 83.06 -76.93 46.33
C VAL A 423 82.74 -77.49 47.72
N ALA A 424 81.47 -77.53 48.12
CA ALA A 424 81.04 -78.13 49.38
C ALA A 424 81.27 -79.65 49.40
N GLU A 425 81.05 -80.34 48.27
CA GLU A 425 81.32 -81.79 48.12
C GLU A 425 82.83 -82.12 48.21
N ALA A 426 83.69 -81.19 47.81
CA ALA A 426 85.15 -81.36 47.87
C ALA A 426 85.74 -81.12 49.27
N ILE A 427 85.00 -80.50 50.20
CA ILE A 427 85.54 -80.05 51.49
C ILE A 427 85.38 -81.08 52.61
N ASP A 428 84.33 -81.92 52.63
CA ASP A 428 84.25 -83.09 53.54
C ASP A 428 83.02 -84.01 53.21
N PRO A 429 83.19 -85.25 52.74
CA PRO A 429 82.08 -86.17 52.42
C PRO A 429 81.25 -86.64 53.63
N HIS A 430 81.63 -86.30 54.87
CA HIS A 430 80.98 -86.82 56.08
C HIS A 430 80.24 -85.80 56.95
N SER A 431 80.20 -84.51 56.56
CA SER A 431 79.45 -83.51 57.33
C SER A 431 77.99 -83.40 56.84
N LYS A 432 77.03 -83.77 57.70
CA LYS A 432 75.58 -83.66 57.45
C LYS A 432 75.03 -82.25 57.72
N VAL A 433 75.73 -81.20 57.28
CA VAL A 433 75.29 -79.82 57.51
C VAL A 433 74.67 -79.29 56.22
N ARG A 434 73.36 -79.01 56.26
CA ARG A 434 72.60 -78.53 55.10
C ARG A 434 72.33 -77.04 55.26
N MET A 435 72.78 -76.23 54.31
CA MET A 435 72.56 -74.78 54.31
C MET A 435 71.15 -74.46 53.79
N VAL A 436 70.36 -73.70 54.54
CA VAL A 436 68.96 -73.36 54.22
C VAL A 436 68.76 -71.84 54.37
N ILE A 437 68.12 -71.21 53.39
CA ILE A 437 67.80 -69.77 53.44
C ILE A 437 66.48 -69.59 54.19
N VAL A 438 66.47 -68.80 55.27
CA VAL A 438 65.30 -68.54 56.10
C VAL A 438 65.12 -67.02 56.24
N GLY A 439 64.10 -66.48 55.56
CA GLY A 439 63.89 -65.03 55.49
C GLY A 439 65.02 -64.32 54.72
N ASP A 440 65.56 -63.24 55.28
CA ASP A 440 66.64 -62.45 54.68
C ASP A 440 68.06 -62.94 55.09
N GLY A 441 68.17 -64.13 55.70
CA GLY A 441 69.42 -64.70 56.20
C GLY A 441 69.63 -66.17 55.86
N ILE A 442 70.87 -66.64 56.01
CA ILE A 442 71.27 -68.04 55.78
C ILE A 442 71.40 -68.74 57.13
N ALA A 443 70.79 -69.92 57.27
CA ALA A 443 70.91 -70.81 58.43
C ALA A 443 71.46 -72.18 58.00
N PHE A 444 72.04 -72.92 58.94
CA PHE A 444 72.57 -74.27 58.69
C PHE A 444 71.82 -75.28 59.55
N GLU A 445 71.14 -76.22 58.91
CA GLU A 445 70.34 -77.27 59.56
C GLU A 445 71.26 -78.47 59.86
N GLY A 446 71.38 -78.82 61.15
CA GLY A 446 72.20 -79.95 61.64
C GLY A 446 73.40 -79.60 62.53
N ALA A 447 73.61 -78.33 62.88
CA ALA A 447 74.70 -77.90 63.76
C ALA A 447 74.37 -78.13 65.26
N SER A 448 75.31 -78.66 66.04
CA SER A 448 75.14 -78.83 67.49
C SER A 448 75.22 -77.47 68.22
N GLN A 449 74.62 -77.39 69.42
CA GLN A 449 74.46 -76.17 70.23
C GLN A 449 75.77 -75.40 70.52
N GLU A 450 76.95 -76.02 70.34
CA GLU A 450 78.24 -75.33 70.47
C GLU A 450 78.63 -74.52 69.21
N GLN A 451 78.09 -74.87 68.04
CA GLN A 451 78.31 -74.13 66.78
C GLN A 451 77.38 -72.91 66.63
N GLU A 452 76.22 -72.90 67.30
CA GLU A 452 75.34 -71.72 67.38
C GLU A 452 76.00 -70.55 68.13
N ASN A 453 76.95 -70.83 69.03
CA ASN A 453 77.65 -69.78 69.79
C ASN A 453 78.81 -69.12 69.01
N LEU A 454 79.31 -69.74 67.92
CA LEU A 454 80.22 -69.06 66.99
C LEU A 454 79.50 -68.15 65.99
N ALA A 455 78.18 -68.33 65.80
CA ALA A 455 77.37 -67.51 64.89
C ALA A 455 76.87 -66.19 65.51
N ARG A 456 77.25 -65.86 66.75
CA ARG A 456 77.13 -64.51 67.32
C ARG A 456 78.28 -63.59 66.85
N TRP A 457 78.53 -63.55 65.55
CA TRP A 457 79.21 -62.42 64.93
C TRP A 457 78.13 -61.43 64.48
N LYS A 458 77.81 -60.49 65.38
CA LYS A 458 77.17 -59.23 65.00
C LYS A 458 78.13 -58.50 64.07
N GLU A 459 77.62 -58.17 62.89
CA GLU A 459 77.87 -56.96 62.08
C GLU A 459 78.06 -57.29 60.59
N TRP A 460 77.05 -56.89 59.81
CA TRP A 460 77.09 -56.65 58.36
C TRP A 460 77.42 -57.84 57.45
N THR A 461 76.43 -58.71 57.20
CA THR A 461 76.25 -59.20 55.83
C THR A 461 75.25 -58.28 55.15
N PRO A 462 75.68 -57.43 54.21
CA PRO A 462 74.74 -56.64 53.43
C PRO A 462 73.85 -57.62 52.66
N VAL A 463 72.53 -57.55 52.88
CA VAL A 463 71.58 -58.14 51.93
C VAL A 463 72.00 -57.62 50.56
N PRO A 464 72.28 -58.50 49.57
CA PRO A 464 72.82 -58.08 48.30
C PRO A 464 71.94 -56.96 47.74
N PRO A 465 72.49 -55.81 47.31
CA PRO A 465 71.71 -54.67 46.82
C PRO A 465 70.66 -55.05 45.76
N GLY A 466 70.87 -56.16 45.03
CA GLY A 466 69.93 -56.74 44.08
C GLY A 466 68.58 -57.18 44.68
N VAL A 467 68.52 -57.69 45.92
CA VAL A 467 67.27 -58.15 46.54
C VAL A 467 66.39 -56.97 46.95
N TYR A 468 66.98 -55.91 47.51
CA TYR A 468 66.28 -54.66 47.76
C TYR A 468 65.82 -53.97 46.47
N ALA A 469 66.61 -54.05 45.39
CA ALA A 469 66.20 -53.53 44.08
C ALA A 469 65.01 -54.29 43.49
N MET A 470 64.98 -55.62 43.62
CA MET A 470 63.85 -56.45 43.17
C MET A 470 62.58 -56.20 43.98
N ALA A 471 62.65 -56.13 45.31
CA ALA A 471 61.49 -55.81 46.14
C ALA A 471 60.90 -54.43 45.80
N ARG A 472 61.77 -53.45 45.50
CA ARG A 472 61.34 -52.11 45.06
C ARG A 472 60.71 -52.15 43.67
N GLN A 473 61.24 -52.93 42.73
CA GLN A 473 60.64 -53.11 41.40
C GLN A 473 59.26 -53.79 41.47
N VAL A 474 59.09 -54.82 42.29
CA VAL A 474 57.79 -55.49 42.48
C VAL A 474 56.76 -54.54 43.12
N SER A 475 57.18 -53.68 44.04
CA SER A 475 56.32 -52.62 44.59
C SER A 475 55.83 -51.66 43.51
N VAL A 476 56.74 -51.17 42.66
CA VAL A 476 56.41 -50.26 41.55
C VAL A 476 55.49 -50.94 40.53
N MET A 477 55.71 -52.22 40.21
CA MET A 477 54.82 -52.97 39.32
C MET A 477 53.42 -53.15 39.89
N ARG A 478 53.27 -53.41 41.19
CA ARG A 478 51.95 -53.51 41.84
C ARG A 478 51.21 -52.18 41.85
N GLU A 479 51.92 -51.07 42.02
CA GLU A 479 51.33 -49.74 41.98
C GLU A 479 50.87 -49.38 40.57
N ALA A 480 51.71 -49.67 39.55
CA ALA A 480 51.33 -49.53 38.14
C ALA A 480 50.13 -50.41 37.75
N MET A 481 50.03 -51.62 38.29
CA MET A 481 48.85 -52.49 38.06
C MET A 481 47.57 -51.90 38.65
N ARG A 482 47.60 -51.33 39.86
CA ARG A 482 46.42 -50.66 40.44
C ARG A 482 46.00 -49.43 39.65
N GLU A 483 46.97 -48.68 39.13
CA GLU A 483 46.69 -47.52 38.27
C GLU A 483 46.04 -47.94 36.94
N LEU A 484 46.45 -49.07 36.36
CA LEU A 484 45.82 -49.65 35.18
C LEU A 484 44.39 -50.11 35.44
N ASP A 485 44.15 -50.82 36.54
CA ASP A 485 42.80 -51.28 36.92
C ASP A 485 41.86 -50.09 37.12
N SER A 486 42.32 -49.05 37.82
CA SER A 486 41.55 -47.81 38.01
C SER A 486 41.23 -47.10 36.70
N ARG A 487 42.16 -47.13 35.74
CA ARG A 487 41.98 -46.50 34.43
C ARG A 487 41.06 -47.30 33.52
N GLU A 488 41.07 -48.62 33.62
CA GLU A 488 40.11 -49.48 32.92
C GLU A 488 38.68 -49.27 33.43
N GLU A 489 38.50 -49.14 34.74
CA GLU A 489 37.19 -48.86 35.34
C GLU A 489 36.65 -47.48 34.93
N GLN A 490 37.52 -46.47 34.86
CA GLN A 490 37.15 -45.15 34.35
C GLN A 490 36.70 -45.21 32.87
N LEU A 491 37.40 -45.95 32.02
CA LEU A 491 37.03 -46.11 30.61
C LEU A 491 35.69 -46.85 30.43
N ARG A 492 35.38 -47.82 31.30
CA ARG A 492 34.06 -48.49 31.29
C ARG A 492 32.94 -47.51 31.62
N ASN A 493 33.13 -46.68 32.65
CA ASN A 493 32.16 -45.66 33.04
C ASN A 493 31.93 -44.61 31.94
N ASP A 494 33.01 -44.13 31.31
CA ASP A 494 32.92 -43.16 30.20
C ASP A 494 32.23 -43.76 28.97
N SER A 495 32.51 -45.02 28.64
CA SER A 495 31.84 -45.74 27.55
C SER A 495 30.34 -45.89 27.81
N GLN A 496 29.93 -46.16 29.05
CA GLN A 496 28.53 -46.28 29.43
C GLN A 496 27.81 -44.93 29.38
N LEU A 497 28.49 -43.85 29.75
CA LEU A 497 27.98 -42.48 29.66
C LEU A 497 27.77 -42.05 28.20
N LEU A 498 28.72 -42.37 27.31
CA LEU A 498 28.61 -42.14 25.87
C LEU A 498 27.42 -42.88 25.25
N SER A 499 27.21 -44.15 25.62
CA SER A 499 26.06 -44.95 25.14
C SER A 499 24.72 -44.34 25.57
N ASN A 500 24.61 -43.84 26.80
CA ASN A 500 23.40 -43.20 27.29
C ASN A 500 23.11 -41.87 26.57
N ASN A 501 24.16 -41.10 26.26
CA ASN A 501 24.03 -39.84 25.52
C ASN A 501 23.61 -40.07 24.05
N GLN A 502 24.09 -41.15 23.40
CA GLN A 502 23.67 -41.49 22.04
C GLN A 502 22.18 -41.83 21.95
N HIS A 503 21.61 -42.53 22.93
CA HIS A 503 20.17 -42.80 22.97
C HIS A 503 19.33 -41.53 23.14
N GLN A 504 19.72 -40.61 24.05
CA GLN A 504 19.03 -39.34 24.22
C GLN A 504 19.07 -38.46 22.97
N TYR A 505 20.15 -38.55 22.19
CA TYR A 505 20.28 -37.83 20.93
C TYR A 505 19.34 -38.38 19.85
N ALA A 506 19.22 -39.70 19.74
CA ALA A 506 18.31 -40.35 18.80
C ALA A 506 16.84 -39.98 19.06
N ASP A 507 16.42 -39.99 20.33
CA ASP A 507 15.05 -39.60 20.72
C ASP A 507 14.77 -38.12 20.43
N SER A 508 15.75 -37.24 20.70
CA SER A 508 15.63 -35.81 20.42
C SER A 508 15.54 -35.53 18.92
N LYS A 509 16.29 -36.27 18.10
CA LYS A 509 16.26 -36.17 16.63
C LYS A 509 14.91 -36.61 16.07
N ALA A 510 14.38 -37.74 16.53
CA ALA A 510 13.07 -38.24 16.10
C ALA A 510 11.94 -37.25 16.46
N ALA A 511 11.99 -36.62 17.63
CA ALA A 511 11.02 -35.60 18.04
C ALA A 511 11.09 -34.33 17.16
N LEU A 512 12.30 -33.93 16.73
CA LEU A 512 12.49 -32.80 15.83
C LEU A 512 11.94 -33.08 14.43
N GLU A 513 12.23 -34.28 13.90
CA GLU A 513 11.72 -34.73 12.59
C GLU A 513 10.19 -34.78 12.55
N ALA A 514 9.54 -35.31 13.60
CA ALA A 514 8.09 -35.32 13.71
C ALA A 514 7.48 -33.89 13.72
N ARG A 515 8.13 -32.95 14.41
CA ARG A 515 7.69 -31.55 14.46
C ARG A 515 7.85 -30.83 13.12
N ASN A 516 8.93 -31.12 12.38
CA ASN A 516 9.15 -30.58 11.05
C ASN A 516 8.10 -31.08 10.04
N ILE A 517 7.66 -32.34 10.15
CA ILE A 517 6.56 -32.88 9.34
C ILE A 517 5.24 -32.15 9.65
N GLU A 518 4.95 -31.90 10.93
CA GLU A 518 3.74 -31.16 11.32
C GLU A 518 3.74 -29.71 10.82
N LEU A 519 4.90 -29.03 10.89
CA LEU A 519 5.07 -27.67 10.37
C LEU A 519 4.87 -27.62 8.86
N ALA A 520 5.46 -28.54 8.11
CA ALA A 520 5.31 -28.64 6.67
C ALA A 520 3.83 -28.83 6.25
N LYS A 521 3.08 -29.66 6.99
CA LYS A 521 1.64 -29.83 6.76
C LYS A 521 0.87 -28.53 6.99
N ARG A 522 1.19 -27.81 8.06
CA ARG A 522 0.54 -26.53 8.40
C ARG A 522 0.86 -25.43 7.37
N GLU A 523 2.07 -25.41 6.83
CA GLU A 523 2.43 -24.49 5.74
C GLU A 523 1.62 -24.78 4.47
N THR A 524 1.38 -26.05 4.14
CA THR A 524 0.54 -26.40 2.98
C THR A 524 -0.91 -25.95 3.16
N GLU A 525 -1.49 -26.14 4.35
CA GLU A 525 -2.86 -25.68 4.67
C GLU A 525 -2.98 -24.15 4.54
N VAL A 526 -2.03 -23.39 5.10
CA VAL A 526 -2.02 -21.92 4.99
C VAL A 526 -1.88 -21.46 3.54
N ARG A 527 -1.07 -22.17 2.74
CA ARG A 527 -0.90 -21.87 1.31
C ARG A 527 -2.18 -22.08 0.51
N GLU A 528 -2.93 -23.15 0.81
CA GLU A 528 -4.23 -23.43 0.19
C GLU A 528 -5.29 -22.39 0.58
N GLU A 529 -5.38 -22.02 1.86
CA GLU A 529 -6.27 -20.95 2.34
C GLU A 529 -5.95 -19.60 1.67
N SER A 530 -4.66 -19.25 1.56
CA SER A 530 -4.20 -18.03 0.89
C SER A 530 -4.57 -18.01 -0.60
N GLN A 531 -4.45 -19.14 -1.28
CA GLN A 531 -4.88 -19.27 -2.68
C GLN A 531 -6.40 -19.12 -2.83
N HIS A 532 -7.19 -19.71 -1.92
CA HIS A 532 -8.63 -19.57 -1.92
C HIS A 532 -9.07 -18.11 -1.74
N LEU A 533 -8.47 -17.41 -0.77
CA LEU A 533 -8.74 -15.99 -0.52
C LEU A 533 -8.37 -15.10 -1.73
N ARG A 534 -7.23 -15.37 -2.38
CA ARG A 534 -6.84 -14.65 -3.61
C ARG A 534 -7.86 -14.84 -4.74
N LYS A 535 -8.42 -16.05 -4.90
CA LYS A 535 -9.48 -16.30 -5.88
C LYS A 535 -10.76 -15.52 -5.55
N MET A 536 -11.15 -15.46 -4.27
CA MET A 536 -12.31 -14.67 -3.83
C MET A 536 -12.13 -13.17 -4.10
N ILE A 537 -10.94 -12.62 -3.81
CA ILE A 537 -10.63 -11.21 -4.05
C ILE A 537 -10.68 -10.90 -5.55
N ALA A 538 -10.06 -11.74 -6.39
CA ALA A 538 -10.08 -11.55 -7.84
C ALA A 538 -11.52 -11.58 -8.40
N GLN A 539 -12.39 -12.44 -7.87
CA GLN A 539 -13.82 -12.45 -8.25
C GLN A 539 -14.56 -11.18 -7.80
N ALA A 540 -14.25 -10.66 -6.61
CA ALA A 540 -14.84 -9.42 -6.11
C ALA A 540 -14.40 -8.21 -6.95
N GLU A 541 -13.11 -8.10 -7.28
CA GLU A 541 -12.56 -7.05 -8.15
C GLU A 541 -13.18 -7.08 -9.55
N LEU A 542 -13.40 -8.29 -10.11
CA LEU A 542 -14.09 -8.44 -11.39
C LEU A 542 -15.52 -7.88 -11.33
N ARG A 543 -16.28 -8.22 -10.28
CA ARG A 543 -17.66 -7.72 -10.09
C ARG A 543 -17.69 -6.21 -9.85
N GLU A 544 -16.72 -5.66 -9.12
CA GLU A 544 -16.59 -4.20 -8.93
C GLU A 544 -16.30 -3.50 -10.27
N GLY A 545 -15.41 -4.05 -11.09
CA GLY A 545 -15.13 -3.54 -12.43
C GLY A 545 -16.35 -3.54 -13.35
N GLU A 546 -17.15 -4.61 -13.32
CA GLU A 546 -18.42 -4.70 -14.06
C GLU A 546 -19.44 -3.64 -13.59
N ALA A 547 -19.55 -3.43 -12.27
CA ALA A 547 -20.44 -2.41 -11.70
C ALA A 547 -20.01 -0.98 -12.09
N ILE A 548 -18.71 -0.67 -11.99
CA ILE A 548 -18.16 0.64 -12.40
C ILE A 548 -18.39 0.89 -13.89
N SER A 549 -18.16 -0.12 -14.74
CA SER A 549 -18.42 -0.03 -16.19
C SER A 549 -19.90 0.25 -16.49
N SER A 550 -20.82 -0.39 -15.76
CA SER A 550 -22.27 -0.13 -15.88
C SER A 550 -22.66 1.29 -15.48
N ILE A 551 -22.08 1.80 -14.38
CA ILE A 551 -22.29 3.19 -13.92
C ILE A 551 -21.75 4.20 -14.95
N GLN A 552 -20.56 3.96 -15.51
CA GLN A 552 -19.97 4.82 -16.53
C GLN A 552 -20.84 4.89 -17.79
N LYS A 553 -21.30 3.74 -18.30
CA LYS A 553 -22.22 3.69 -19.45
C LYS A 553 -23.51 4.47 -19.19
N SER A 554 -24.05 4.39 -17.96
CA SER A 554 -25.24 5.15 -17.55
C SER A 554 -24.97 6.66 -17.50
N ASN A 555 -23.81 7.09 -16.99
CA ASN A 555 -23.43 8.50 -16.90
C ASN A 555 -23.14 9.13 -18.27
N ASP A 556 -22.47 8.41 -19.16
CA ASP A 556 -22.23 8.87 -20.54
C ASP A 556 -23.55 9.02 -21.28
N PHE A 557 -24.50 8.11 -21.07
CA PHE A 557 -25.85 8.25 -21.61
C PHE A 557 -26.57 9.50 -21.07
N ILE A 558 -26.56 9.73 -19.75
CA ILE A 558 -27.16 10.94 -19.15
C ILE A 558 -26.56 12.20 -19.78
N ARG A 559 -25.24 12.25 -19.97
CA ARG A 559 -24.57 13.38 -20.63
C ARG A 559 -25.05 13.60 -22.06
N VAL A 560 -25.16 12.53 -22.86
CA VAL A 560 -25.67 12.62 -24.24
C VAL A 560 -27.13 13.07 -24.25
N ALA A 561 -27.97 12.51 -23.38
CA ALA A 561 -29.38 12.88 -23.27
C ALA A 561 -29.55 14.35 -22.84
N THR A 562 -28.79 14.82 -21.84
CA THR A 562 -28.80 16.23 -21.41
C THR A 562 -28.32 17.17 -22.51
N ALA A 563 -27.27 16.80 -23.26
CA ALA A 563 -26.78 17.60 -24.37
C ALA A 563 -27.82 17.72 -25.49
N GLN A 564 -28.50 16.62 -25.83
CA GLN A 564 -29.57 16.60 -26.82
C GLN A 564 -30.81 17.38 -26.35
N PHE A 565 -31.19 17.25 -25.07
CA PHE A 565 -32.29 18.00 -24.49
C PHE A 565 -32.03 19.51 -24.50
N ASN A 566 -30.80 19.94 -24.16
CA ASN A 566 -30.40 21.34 -24.24
C ASN A 566 -30.41 21.88 -25.68
N LEU A 567 -30.14 21.02 -26.66
CA LEU A 567 -30.21 21.36 -28.09
C LEU A 567 -31.66 21.57 -28.55
N VAL A 568 -32.57 20.69 -28.11
CA VAL A 568 -34.01 20.83 -28.36
C VAL A 568 -34.57 22.06 -27.62
N ALA A 569 -34.17 22.31 -26.37
CA ALA A 569 -34.58 23.48 -25.61
C ALA A 569 -34.10 24.80 -26.26
N LYS A 570 -32.88 24.83 -26.82
CA LYS A 570 -32.39 25.96 -27.63
C LYS A 570 -33.15 26.14 -28.93
N ALA A 571 -33.59 25.06 -29.56
CA ALA A 571 -34.42 25.13 -30.77
C ALA A 571 -35.87 25.55 -30.48
N LEU A 572 -36.28 25.54 -29.21
CA LEU A 572 -37.59 25.97 -28.72
C LEU A 572 -37.53 27.34 -28.03
N ASP A 573 -36.49 28.14 -28.31
CA ASP A 573 -36.37 29.51 -27.85
C ASP A 573 -37.67 30.28 -28.19
N PRO A 574 -38.31 30.98 -27.24
CA PRO A 574 -39.59 31.68 -27.47
C PRO A 574 -39.57 32.72 -28.60
N GLU A 575 -38.41 33.15 -29.11
CA GLU A 575 -38.32 33.98 -30.32
C GLU A 575 -38.39 33.18 -31.64
N SER A 576 -38.29 31.85 -31.58
CA SER A 576 -38.41 30.96 -32.73
C SER A 576 -39.86 30.55 -32.98
N ASN A 577 -40.43 30.93 -34.14
CA ASN A 577 -41.79 30.58 -34.59
C ASN A 577 -41.88 29.10 -35.06
N LEU A 578 -41.39 28.16 -34.24
CA LEU A 578 -41.27 26.75 -34.62
C LEU A 578 -42.40 25.94 -33.96
N THR A 579 -43.37 25.50 -34.77
CA THR A 579 -44.51 24.68 -34.31
C THR A 579 -44.26 23.20 -34.62
N LEU A 580 -44.36 22.36 -33.59
CA LEU A 580 -44.21 20.91 -33.68
C LEU A 580 -45.59 20.26 -33.76
N HIS A 581 -45.87 19.55 -34.86
CA HIS A 581 -47.08 18.74 -35.02
C HIS A 581 -46.71 17.26 -35.04
N LEU A 582 -47.19 16.51 -34.05
CA LEU A 582 -47.20 15.05 -34.13
C LEU A 582 -48.37 14.63 -35.03
N THR A 583 -48.08 13.88 -36.09
CA THR A 583 -49.10 13.28 -36.95
C THR A 583 -49.57 11.94 -36.37
N GLU A 584 -50.76 11.48 -36.76
CA GLU A 584 -51.40 10.26 -36.24
C GLU A 584 -50.57 8.97 -36.45
N ASN A 585 -49.64 8.98 -37.38
CA ASN A 585 -48.70 7.86 -37.62
C ASN A 585 -47.38 7.97 -36.81
N GLY A 586 -47.30 8.87 -35.83
CA GLY A 586 -46.14 9.06 -34.96
C GLY A 586 -44.96 9.79 -35.60
N SER A 587 -45.13 10.37 -36.79
CA SER A 587 -44.13 11.23 -37.40
C SER A 587 -44.22 12.66 -36.85
N ILE A 588 -43.07 13.34 -36.74
CA ILE A 588 -43.02 14.72 -36.25
C ILE A 588 -42.81 15.64 -37.45
N ASN A 589 -43.77 16.54 -37.67
CA ASN A 589 -43.66 17.61 -38.67
C ASN A 589 -43.19 18.90 -37.99
N PHE A 590 -42.17 19.50 -38.59
CA PHE A 590 -41.58 20.77 -38.15
C PHE A 590 -42.10 21.88 -39.06
N ASP A 591 -43.16 22.57 -38.64
CA ASP A 591 -43.66 23.73 -39.37
C ASP A 591 -42.87 24.98 -38.95
N GLY A 592 -42.22 25.62 -39.94
CA GLY A 592 -41.40 26.82 -39.74
C GLY A 592 -39.96 26.71 -40.29
N ILE A 593 -39.40 25.50 -40.42
CA ILE A 593 -38.05 25.31 -40.99
C ILE A 593 -38.18 25.28 -42.52
N LYS A 594 -37.70 26.30 -43.24
CA LYS A 594 -37.80 26.35 -44.71
C LYS A 594 -36.72 25.53 -45.43
N ASP A 595 -35.61 25.23 -44.75
CA ASP A 595 -34.50 24.47 -45.31
C ASP A 595 -34.69 22.96 -45.11
N GLU A 596 -34.84 22.22 -46.22
CA GLU A 596 -35.00 20.77 -46.22
C GLU A 596 -33.75 20.05 -45.68
N ARG A 597 -32.56 20.65 -45.81
CA ARG A 597 -31.32 20.08 -45.28
C ARG A 597 -31.30 20.09 -43.75
N GLU A 598 -31.83 21.16 -43.16
CA GLU A 598 -31.98 21.30 -41.71
C GLU A 598 -33.04 20.34 -41.18
N ARG A 599 -34.17 20.18 -41.89
CA ARG A 599 -35.20 19.16 -41.58
C ARG A 599 -34.64 17.74 -41.62
N GLN A 600 -33.85 17.40 -42.64
CA GLN A 600 -33.22 16.08 -42.75
C GLN A 600 -32.21 15.82 -41.62
N THR A 601 -31.44 16.83 -41.23
CA THR A 601 -30.49 16.73 -40.11
C THR A 601 -31.21 16.46 -38.80
N ILE A 602 -32.30 17.19 -38.54
CA ILE A 602 -33.13 16.98 -37.34
C ILE A 602 -33.80 15.60 -37.34
N ARG A 603 -34.38 15.17 -38.47
CA ARG A 603 -34.97 13.82 -38.60
C ARG A 603 -33.95 12.71 -38.39
N SER A 604 -32.73 12.87 -38.90
CA SER A 604 -31.65 11.89 -38.72
C SER A 604 -31.23 11.80 -37.25
N ASN A 605 -31.05 12.94 -36.59
CA ASN A 605 -30.72 13.00 -35.16
C ASN A 605 -31.83 12.39 -34.30
N TRP A 606 -33.09 12.63 -34.63
CA TRP A 606 -34.23 12.07 -33.90
C TRP A 606 -34.39 10.57 -34.11
N SER A 607 -34.18 10.07 -35.33
CA SER A 607 -34.15 8.64 -35.62
C SER A 607 -33.04 7.92 -34.86
N SER A 608 -31.85 8.53 -34.76
CA SER A 608 -30.74 8.03 -33.95
C SER A 608 -31.10 7.94 -32.46
N LEU A 609 -31.75 8.98 -31.93
CA LEU A 609 -32.22 9.04 -30.54
C LEU A 609 -33.28 7.96 -30.27
N PHE A 610 -34.24 7.77 -31.17
CA PHE A 610 -35.28 6.75 -31.04
C PHE A 610 -34.72 5.31 -31.11
N LYS A 611 -33.75 5.06 -32.01
CA LYS A 611 -33.02 3.77 -32.04
C LYS A 611 -32.22 3.53 -30.76
N GLY A 612 -31.65 4.58 -30.18
CA GLY A 612 -31.01 4.53 -28.86
C GLY A 612 -31.99 4.11 -27.75
N LEU A 613 -33.18 4.70 -27.73
CA LEU A 613 -34.24 4.35 -26.77
C LEU A 613 -34.76 2.91 -26.95
N GLN A 614 -34.92 2.43 -28.18
CA GLN A 614 -35.30 1.04 -28.45
C GLN A 614 -34.22 0.04 -27.99
N SER A 615 -32.94 0.35 -28.21
CA SER A 615 -31.83 -0.48 -27.70
C SER A 615 -31.81 -0.52 -26.16
N ILE A 616 -32.22 0.56 -25.49
CA ILE A 616 -32.33 0.62 -24.03
C ILE A 616 -33.47 -0.28 -23.54
N ALA A 617 -34.63 -0.26 -24.19
CA ALA A 617 -35.73 -1.16 -23.85
C ALA A 617 -35.32 -2.64 -23.97
N ALA A 618 -34.54 -2.99 -25.00
CA ALA A 618 -34.00 -4.34 -25.17
C ALA A 618 -32.96 -4.71 -24.09
N ASN A 619 -32.09 -3.78 -23.71
CA ASN A 619 -31.13 -3.98 -22.61
C ASN A 619 -31.83 -4.12 -21.26
N PHE A 620 -32.92 -3.37 -21.03
CA PHE A 620 -33.74 -3.47 -19.82
C PHE A 620 -34.42 -4.83 -19.70
N GLN A 621 -34.94 -5.37 -20.81
CA GLN A 621 -35.47 -6.74 -20.87
C GLN A 621 -34.40 -7.81 -20.62
N THR A 622 -33.15 -7.53 -20.96
CA THR A 622 -32.02 -8.45 -20.74
C THR A 622 -31.60 -8.43 -19.26
N LEU A 623 -31.58 -7.25 -18.63
CA LEU A 623 -31.34 -7.08 -17.21
C LEU A 623 -32.43 -7.74 -16.36
N ASN A 624 -33.70 -7.56 -16.71
CA ASN A 624 -34.82 -8.22 -16.02
C ASN A 624 -34.73 -9.76 -16.11
N ARG A 625 -34.25 -10.31 -17.24
CA ARG A 625 -33.98 -11.75 -17.36
C ARG A 625 -32.81 -12.20 -16.48
N ALA A 626 -31.78 -11.38 -16.30
CA ALA A 626 -30.67 -11.69 -15.40
C ALA A 626 -31.12 -11.67 -13.91
N VAL A 627 -31.97 -10.72 -13.53
CA VAL A 627 -32.56 -10.64 -12.19
C VAL A 627 -33.49 -11.83 -11.93
N ALA A 628 -34.34 -12.20 -12.89
CA ALA A 628 -35.19 -13.39 -12.77
C ALA A 628 -34.39 -14.70 -12.61
N ARG A 629 -33.22 -14.81 -13.26
CA ARG A 629 -32.31 -15.95 -13.05
C ARG A 629 -31.67 -15.95 -11.67
N ALA A 630 -31.33 -14.78 -11.12
CA ALA A 630 -30.79 -14.67 -9.77
C ALA A 630 -31.83 -15.10 -8.71
N ILE A 631 -33.11 -14.74 -8.93
CA ILE A 631 -34.23 -15.17 -8.08
C ILE A 631 -34.46 -16.69 -8.20
N SER A 632 -34.44 -17.25 -9.42
CA SER A 632 -34.57 -18.69 -9.63
C SER A 632 -33.40 -19.49 -9.03
N PHE A 633 -32.19 -18.93 -9.02
CA PHE A 633 -31.02 -19.51 -8.35
C PHE A 633 -31.19 -19.54 -6.83
N GLU A 634 -31.90 -18.55 -6.24
CA GLU A 634 -32.25 -18.49 -4.82
C GLU A 634 -33.31 -19.54 -4.44
N GLU A 635 -34.28 -19.80 -5.31
CA GLU A 635 -35.29 -20.85 -5.10
C GLU A 635 -34.70 -22.27 -5.14
N ALA A 636 -33.76 -22.53 -6.05
CA ALA A 636 -33.08 -23.81 -6.18
C ALA A 636 -32.25 -24.21 -4.93
N TRP A 637 -31.95 -23.25 -4.05
CA TRP A 637 -31.18 -23.50 -2.82
C TRP A 637 -32.04 -23.92 -1.63
N LYS A 638 -33.37 -23.72 -1.70
CA LYS A 638 -34.30 -24.09 -0.62
C LYS A 638 -34.50 -25.61 -0.49
N ASP A 639 -34.22 -26.36 -1.56
CA ASP A 639 -34.44 -27.81 -1.62
C ASP A 639 -33.21 -28.64 -1.22
N ILE A 640 -32.10 -28.00 -0.80
CA ILE A 640 -30.88 -28.70 -0.38
C ILE A 640 -31.06 -29.21 1.07
N PRO A 641 -30.92 -30.52 1.34
CA PRO A 641 -31.07 -31.09 2.68
C PRO A 641 -30.10 -30.46 3.70
N ASP A 642 -30.58 -30.22 4.92
CA ASP A 642 -29.82 -29.57 6.02
C ASP A 642 -28.48 -30.26 6.36
N THR A 643 -28.34 -31.54 6.02
CA THR A 643 -27.10 -32.33 6.18
C THR A 643 -26.00 -31.91 5.21
N GLU A 644 -26.35 -31.29 4.08
CA GLU A 644 -25.42 -30.88 3.02
C GLU A 644 -25.13 -29.38 3.02
N GLN A 645 -25.86 -28.61 3.82
CA GLN A 645 -25.63 -27.17 3.94
C GLN A 645 -24.38 -26.85 4.79
N SER A 646 -23.44 -26.12 4.20
CA SER A 646 -22.23 -25.66 4.90
C SER A 646 -22.56 -24.73 6.09
N ALA A 647 -21.64 -24.63 7.05
CA ALA A 647 -21.82 -23.79 8.25
C ALA A 647 -22.09 -22.30 7.94
N ALA A 648 -21.60 -21.80 6.80
CA ALA A 648 -21.88 -20.44 6.34
C ALA A 648 -23.34 -20.26 5.89
N VAL A 649 -23.93 -21.26 5.24
CA VAL A 649 -25.32 -21.26 4.78
C VAL A 649 -26.27 -21.33 5.98
N LYS A 650 -25.96 -22.21 6.94
CA LYS A 650 -26.71 -22.30 8.21
C LYS A 650 -26.71 -20.99 8.98
N LYS A 651 -25.59 -20.25 8.97
CA LYS A 651 -25.47 -18.95 9.64
C LYS A 651 -26.29 -17.86 8.94
N ALA A 652 -26.35 -17.86 7.60
CA ALA A 652 -27.17 -16.92 6.84
C ALA A 652 -28.69 -17.20 7.00
N LEU A 653 -29.09 -18.47 6.99
CA LEU A 653 -30.48 -18.87 7.25
C LEU A 653 -30.91 -18.54 8.69
N LYS A 654 -30.04 -18.75 9.68
CA LYS A 654 -30.28 -18.37 11.07
C LYS A 654 -30.39 -16.86 11.26
N ALA A 655 -29.53 -16.07 10.62
CA ALA A 655 -29.61 -14.60 10.65
C ALA A 655 -30.92 -14.08 10.04
N ARG A 656 -31.51 -14.83 9.11
CA ARG A 656 -32.83 -14.54 8.54
C ARG A 656 -33.98 -14.97 9.45
N GLN A 657 -33.90 -16.12 10.11
CA GLN A 657 -34.91 -16.53 11.12
C GLN A 657 -34.99 -15.58 12.31
N GLU A 658 -33.89 -14.87 12.60
CA GLU A 658 -33.83 -13.83 13.63
C GLU A 658 -34.43 -12.48 13.17
N MET A 659 -34.78 -12.33 11.88
CA MET A 659 -35.62 -11.23 11.40
C MET A 659 -37.09 -11.61 11.55
N SER A 660 -37.79 -10.91 12.46
CA SER A 660 -39.21 -11.13 12.80
C SER A 660 -40.13 -11.22 11.57
N GLU A 661 -41.02 -12.23 11.55
CA GLU A 661 -42.03 -12.44 10.50
C GLU A 661 -43.00 -11.26 10.34
N GLU A 662 -43.18 -10.43 11.37
CA GLU A 662 -44.07 -9.25 11.32
C GLU A 662 -43.58 -8.17 10.34
N ASP A 663 -42.26 -8.00 10.19
CA ASP A 663 -41.69 -6.99 9.28
C ASP A 663 -41.77 -7.41 7.81
N SER A 664 -41.67 -8.72 7.55
CA SER A 664 -41.75 -9.28 6.20
C SER A 664 -43.19 -9.31 5.67
N TRP A 665 -44.18 -9.62 6.50
CA TRP A 665 -45.57 -9.74 6.07
C TRP A 665 -46.22 -8.37 5.83
N ALA A 666 -45.89 -7.37 6.65
CA ALA A 666 -46.37 -5.99 6.47
C ALA A 666 -45.82 -5.34 5.18
N GLN A 667 -44.54 -5.57 4.84
CA GLN A 667 -43.96 -5.08 3.58
C GLN A 667 -44.53 -5.81 2.35
N THR A 668 -44.79 -7.12 2.46
CA THR A 668 -45.33 -7.91 1.34
C THR A 668 -46.79 -7.53 1.04
N MET A 669 -47.62 -7.30 2.06
CA MET A 669 -49.00 -6.82 1.85
C MET A 669 -49.07 -5.38 1.34
N ALA A 670 -48.17 -4.50 1.77
CA ALA A 670 -48.05 -3.15 1.24
C ALA A 670 -47.65 -3.15 -0.25
N TYR A 671 -46.87 -4.14 -0.70
CA TYR A 671 -46.50 -4.33 -2.09
C TYR A 671 -47.65 -4.91 -2.94
N TYR A 672 -48.43 -5.86 -2.38
CA TYR A 672 -49.57 -6.49 -3.08
C TYR A 672 -50.76 -5.53 -3.26
N GLN A 673 -51.07 -4.68 -2.27
CA GLN A 673 -52.13 -3.68 -2.37
C GLN A 673 -51.80 -2.55 -3.37
N LYS A 674 -50.51 -2.22 -3.56
CA LYS A 674 -50.05 -1.24 -4.57
C LYS A 674 -50.09 -1.78 -6.00
N GLY A 675 -50.04 -3.10 -6.19
CA GLY A 675 -50.06 -3.75 -7.50
C GLY A 675 -51.46 -3.85 -8.13
N MET A 676 -52.52 -4.06 -7.34
CA MET A 676 -53.88 -4.27 -7.88
C MET A 676 -54.65 -2.98 -8.23
N GLY A 677 -54.12 -1.79 -7.90
CA GLY A 677 -54.73 -0.51 -8.26
C GLY A 677 -54.50 -0.02 -9.69
N ARG A 678 -53.83 -0.80 -10.55
CA ARG A 678 -53.40 -0.38 -11.90
C ARG A 678 -54.06 -1.12 -13.06
N SER A 679 -55.19 -1.80 -12.81
CA SER A 679 -56.07 -2.30 -13.87
C SER A 679 -57.39 -1.54 -13.88
N ARG A 680 -57.32 -0.23 -14.15
CA ARG A 680 -58.40 0.56 -14.75
C ARG A 680 -57.81 1.76 -15.48
#